data_AF-A0A6A5HL38-F1
#
_entry.id   AF-A0A6A5HL38-F1
#
_cell.length_a   1.000
_cell.length_b   1.000
_cell.length_c   1.000
_cell.angle_alpha   90.00
_cell.angle_beta   90.00
_cell.angle_gamma   90.00
#
_symmetry.space_group_name_H-M   'P 1'
#
loop_
_entity.id
_entity.type
_entity.pdbx_description
1 polymer ?
#
loop_
_entity_poly.entity_id
_entity_poly.type
_entity_poly.pdbx_seq_one_letter_code
_entity_poly.pdbx_strand_id
1 'polypeptide(L)'
;METCVLMGYAAVNSINNGRFDCRALPMHNIRREGVLLKFSIDNPADNPTEGKWMINCRIKISCPSTRVMAIIETVTIDNTGKLWITARFSQSVPNSNKFDRGVHIVSQQESFEHQVLSTGFYNKTKTNDNGRRILEALYGGRAITHNYPTRTRAYNFPSEVPIALNQYQCDYVNMITGNIPIVVGCSPFGCGKSMTIVAAALEIHKKMAEESVLRKYMKQVMLTQSNYASVNLVDIAKRIRPEILSYFKFVRYISEKNWKELSEDCKTEYDLPTLMALEFKAWALGEKTSKKLDYPQKLNMINFLLNEKLLYPENFKGEAFLTFENGCKRSEPWPSYLLKAFFNLYEPDLIITTTDSLQSLLKSAVLLPHSVGAIQIDEASQVPEYAFISLLTTFPNACYGLIGDIQQLPPYCDTNLSGKLKDYGIGNTMERAVAGKLFPQAMLREVYRCNPRVTNLLSDLFYEGRLIPGVTENQRNEFIRKRPDFWPATQFPVMIVNNEDRGSRVGTSYQNNSEEETVKTLLNRLTKKYNGYKLQPSDIGVISFYAAQTSLLIGSLRDRGVKCGTVDAFQGSEREVIILCCTNERISQFMQMSKRINVAMSRARQATIIIGNVNGLKVAGYWRDIVREAERHYCIIQAESLGDIRIQPYRAAQRQNTEEYHNNRTQVPRVSNQSLISNQMGVLSISSPNPELSTLLSAEVMVLKKELEDARKTADLLKNELKKVQEKFQEKEWNLCEICVSPYQQGVADKTPKFLVCGHTFCQGCIICMTRSNTIDCPTCRFASQGPAEQLKTNFAIYKHL
;
A
#
# COMPACT_ATOMS: atom_id res chain seq x y z
N MET A 1 28.09 3.22 5.19
CA MET A 1 26.72 2.67 5.02
C MET A 1 26.01 2.59 6.35
N GLU A 2 26.44 1.72 7.27
CA GLU A 2 25.78 1.52 8.58
C GLU A 2 25.53 2.81 9.34
N THR A 3 26.53 3.69 9.47
CA THR A 3 26.38 5.00 10.13
C THR A 3 25.25 5.83 9.52
N CYS A 4 25.16 5.90 8.19
CA CYS A 4 24.12 6.68 7.50
C CYS A 4 22.71 6.12 7.77
N VAL A 5 22.57 4.79 7.73
CA VAL A 5 21.30 4.10 8.03
C VAL A 5 20.89 4.34 9.48
N LEU A 6 21.81 4.20 10.43
CA LEU A 6 21.55 4.46 11.85
C LEU A 6 21.15 5.91 12.10
N MET A 7 21.80 6.87 11.43
CA MET A 7 21.41 8.29 11.51
C MET A 7 20.01 8.53 10.95
N GLY A 8 19.69 7.98 9.77
CA GLY A 8 18.37 8.07 9.17
C GLY A 8 17.29 7.45 10.06
N TYR A 9 17.54 6.24 10.56
CA TYR A 9 16.68 5.53 11.51
C TYR A 9 16.48 6.33 12.81
N ALA A 10 17.55 6.88 13.40
CA ALA A 10 17.46 7.71 14.60
C ALA A 10 16.64 8.98 14.34
N ALA A 11 16.78 9.61 13.17
CA ALA A 11 15.98 10.77 12.79
C ALA A 11 14.49 10.42 12.62
N VAL A 12 14.17 9.32 11.94
CA VAL A 12 12.80 8.80 11.81
C VAL A 12 12.17 8.57 13.18
N ASN A 13 12.88 7.88 14.08
CA ASN A 13 12.40 7.64 15.43
C ASN A 13 12.26 8.92 16.24
N SER A 14 13.18 9.86 16.11
CA SER A 14 13.11 11.14 16.83
C SER A 14 11.88 11.94 16.41
N ILE A 15 11.53 11.93 15.12
CA ILE A 15 10.33 12.59 14.61
C ILE A 15 9.06 11.86 15.05
N ASN A 16 9.03 10.52 14.93
CA ASN A 16 7.90 9.71 15.39
C ASN A 16 7.67 9.87 16.90
N ASN A 17 8.75 9.89 17.69
CA ASN A 17 8.68 10.10 19.14
C ASN A 17 8.34 11.56 19.49
N GLY A 18 8.80 12.53 18.71
CA GLY A 18 8.43 13.93 18.86
C GLY A 18 6.94 14.21 18.62
N ARG A 19 6.25 13.31 17.90
CA ARG A 19 4.78 13.32 17.75
C ARG A 19 4.04 12.68 18.91
N PHE A 20 4.70 11.87 19.74
CA PHE A 20 4.05 11.30 20.90
C PHE A 20 3.74 12.41 21.91
N ASP A 21 2.45 12.66 22.12
CA ASP A 21 1.99 13.60 23.13
C ASP A 21 1.76 12.86 24.44
N CYS A 22 2.73 12.97 25.36
CA CYS A 22 2.65 12.35 26.68
C CYS A 22 1.61 13.01 27.60
N ARG A 23 1.00 14.13 27.19
CA ARG A 23 -0.01 14.83 27.98
C ARG A 23 -1.31 14.05 28.01
N ALA A 24 -1.94 14.05 29.19
CA ALA A 24 -3.32 13.64 29.37
C ALA A 24 -4.17 14.92 29.34
N LEU A 25 -4.99 15.08 28.29
CA LEU A 25 -5.70 16.32 28.00
C LEU A 25 -7.19 16.19 28.36
N PRO A 26 -7.80 17.23 28.95
CA PRO A 26 -9.23 17.25 29.18
C PRO A 26 -9.97 17.24 27.85
N MET A 27 -11.04 16.45 27.79
CA MET A 27 -11.93 16.41 26.64
C MET A 27 -13.06 17.43 26.82
N HIS A 28 -13.32 18.20 25.77
CA HIS A 28 -14.39 19.19 25.71
C HIS A 28 -15.38 18.86 24.59
N ASN A 29 -16.61 19.37 24.69
CA ASN A 29 -17.64 19.24 23.64
C ASN A 29 -17.88 17.78 23.21
N ILE A 30 -17.94 16.88 24.19
CA ILE A 30 -18.01 15.44 23.94
C ILE A 30 -19.40 15.08 23.43
N ARG A 31 -19.45 14.39 22.30
CA ARG A 31 -20.66 13.85 21.69
C ARG A 31 -20.39 12.42 21.29
N ARG A 32 -21.08 11.49 21.95
CA ARG A 32 -21.05 10.08 21.59
C ARG A 32 -22.13 9.79 20.56
N GLU A 33 -21.74 9.10 19.50
CA GLU A 33 -22.68 8.60 18.52
C GLU A 33 -22.33 7.14 18.16
N GLY A 34 -23.04 6.19 18.77
CA GLY A 34 -22.80 4.76 18.60
C GLY A 34 -21.38 4.34 19.02
N VAL A 35 -20.61 3.87 18.04
CA VAL A 35 -19.19 3.47 18.18
C VAL A 35 -18.20 4.63 18.01
N LEU A 36 -18.67 5.82 17.63
CA LEU A 36 -17.83 7.01 17.47
C LEU A 36 -17.99 7.95 18.66
N LEU A 37 -16.91 8.64 18.99
CA LEU A 37 -16.85 9.70 19.99
C LEU A 37 -16.20 10.93 19.35
N LYS A 38 -16.96 12.03 19.28
CA LYS A 38 -16.45 13.32 18.85
C LYS A 38 -16.18 14.18 20.08
N PHE A 39 -15.03 14.82 20.12
CA PHE A 39 -14.65 15.73 21.20
C PHE A 39 -13.61 16.73 20.68
N SER A 40 -13.28 17.70 21.52
CA SER A 40 -12.22 18.67 21.26
C SER A 40 -11.22 18.65 22.40
N ILE A 41 -9.95 18.91 22.08
CA ILE A 41 -8.87 19.16 23.03
C ILE A 41 -8.24 20.51 22.69
N ASP A 42 -7.60 21.13 23.67
CA ASP A 42 -6.94 22.42 23.46
C ASP A 42 -5.68 22.27 22.57
N ASN A 43 -5.40 23.26 21.73
CA ASN A 43 -4.20 23.38 20.91
C ASN A 43 -3.46 24.69 21.21
N PRO A 44 -2.76 24.77 22.37
CA PRO A 44 -2.13 26.03 22.80
C PRO A 44 -0.93 26.39 21.92
N ALA A 45 -0.74 27.67 21.63
CA ALA A 45 0.31 28.17 20.74
C ALA A 45 1.74 27.84 21.22
N ASP A 46 1.98 27.87 22.53
CA ASP A 46 3.30 27.62 23.12
C ASP A 46 3.70 26.12 23.10
N ASN A 47 2.71 25.22 23.04
CA ASN A 47 2.94 23.77 22.95
C ASN A 47 1.81 23.08 22.18
N PRO A 48 1.82 23.18 20.83
CA PRO A 48 0.72 22.72 20.02
C PRO A 48 0.48 21.21 20.17
N THR A 49 -0.81 20.84 20.17
CA THR A 49 -1.30 19.47 19.99
C THR A 49 -1.47 19.12 18.51
N GLU A 50 -1.58 20.14 17.64
CA GLU A 50 -1.55 19.99 16.19
C GLU A 50 -0.31 19.20 15.73
N GLY A 51 -0.51 18.27 14.80
CA GLY A 51 0.54 17.41 14.25
C GLY A 51 0.97 16.24 15.14
N LYS A 52 0.60 16.25 16.43
CA LYS A 52 0.86 15.16 17.37
C LYS A 52 -0.28 14.14 17.43
N TRP A 53 -1.53 14.62 17.39
CA TRP A 53 -2.73 13.79 17.41
C TRP A 53 -3.23 13.60 15.97
N MET A 54 -3.05 12.40 15.41
CA MET A 54 -3.26 12.12 13.99
C MET A 54 -4.28 10.98 13.78
N ILE A 55 -4.75 10.83 12.55
CA ILE A 55 -5.56 9.67 12.14
C ILE A 55 -4.79 8.37 12.44
N ASN A 56 -5.51 7.35 12.90
CA ASN A 56 -5.03 6.06 13.38
C ASN A 56 -4.22 6.09 14.69
N CYS A 57 -4.00 7.26 15.32
CA CYS A 57 -3.45 7.30 16.67
C CYS A 57 -4.37 6.54 17.63
N ARG A 58 -3.78 5.60 18.38
CA ARG A 58 -4.48 4.93 19.48
C ARG A 58 -4.52 5.85 20.67
N ILE A 59 -5.71 6.02 21.22
CA ILE A 59 -5.96 6.89 22.36
C ILE A 59 -6.64 6.10 23.47
N LYS A 60 -6.31 6.48 24.69
CA LYS A 60 -6.94 5.99 25.91
C LYS A 60 -7.73 7.12 26.52
N ILE A 61 -9.03 6.86 26.68
CA ILE A 61 -9.98 7.76 27.31
C ILE A 61 -10.24 7.24 28.73
N SER A 62 -9.85 8.04 29.71
CA SER A 62 -10.12 7.77 31.12
C SER A 62 -11.38 8.53 31.53
N CYS A 63 -12.40 7.76 31.92
CA CYS A 63 -13.64 8.26 32.51
C CYS A 63 -13.67 7.94 34.02
N PRO A 64 -14.49 8.64 34.82
CA PRO A 64 -14.60 8.37 36.25
C PRO A 64 -14.91 6.91 36.62
N SER A 65 -15.67 6.20 35.77
CA SER A 65 -16.13 4.83 36.03
C SER A 65 -15.47 3.76 35.16
N THR A 66 -14.79 4.14 34.08
CA THR A 66 -14.31 3.20 33.06
C THR A 66 -13.13 3.76 32.28
N ARG A 67 -12.34 2.88 31.66
CA ARG A 67 -11.32 3.26 30.68
C ARG A 67 -11.71 2.68 29.35
N VAL A 68 -11.65 3.52 28.32
CA VAL A 68 -12.09 3.17 26.97
C VAL A 68 -10.95 3.41 26.00
N MET A 69 -10.73 2.45 25.11
CA MET A 69 -9.73 2.57 24.05
C MET A 69 -10.45 2.98 22.76
N ALA A 70 -9.84 3.89 22.02
CA ALA A 70 -10.34 4.33 20.74
C ALA A 70 -9.20 4.61 19.76
N ILE A 71 -9.54 4.64 18.47
CA ILE A 71 -8.64 5.00 17.38
C ILE A 71 -9.17 6.28 16.76
N ILE A 72 -8.30 7.26 16.56
CA ILE A 72 -8.66 8.51 15.90
C ILE A 72 -8.98 8.23 14.43
N GLU A 73 -10.18 8.56 13.99
CA GLU A 73 -10.60 8.47 12.58
C GLU A 73 -10.28 9.76 11.83
N THR A 74 -10.51 10.90 12.49
CA THR A 74 -10.30 12.22 11.88
C THR A 74 -9.86 13.23 12.93
N VAL A 75 -9.07 14.20 12.45
CA VAL A 75 -8.59 15.33 13.23
C VAL A 75 -8.74 16.58 12.38
N THR A 76 -9.43 17.58 12.91
CA THR A 76 -9.59 18.88 12.26
C THR A 76 -9.28 19.99 13.25
N ILE A 77 -8.77 21.10 12.74
CA ILE A 77 -8.49 22.29 13.55
C ILE A 77 -9.53 23.32 13.20
N ASP A 78 -10.14 23.91 14.23
CA ASP A 78 -11.00 25.07 14.04
C ASP A 78 -10.22 26.38 14.24
N ASN A 79 -10.83 27.50 13.84
CA ASN A 79 -10.23 28.82 14.01
C ASN A 79 -10.14 29.26 15.48
N THR A 80 -10.60 28.44 16.44
CA THR A 80 -10.62 28.76 17.87
C THR A 80 -9.41 28.24 18.63
N GLY A 81 -8.44 27.62 17.92
CA GLY A 81 -7.27 27.02 18.56
C GLY A 81 -7.59 25.72 19.28
N LYS A 82 -8.63 24.99 18.84
CA LYS A 82 -8.98 23.67 19.35
C LYS A 82 -8.80 22.61 18.27
N LEU A 83 -8.39 21.43 18.72
CA LEU A 83 -8.27 20.25 17.90
C LEU A 83 -9.52 19.38 18.08
N TRP A 84 -10.34 19.28 17.04
CA TRP A 84 -11.51 18.41 17.00
C TRP A 84 -11.09 17.01 16.56
N ILE A 85 -11.45 16.02 17.38
CA ILE A 85 -11.11 14.62 17.18
C ILE A 85 -12.40 13.83 17.08
N THR A 86 -12.52 13.02 16.04
CA THR A 86 -13.51 11.92 15.97
C THR A 86 -12.74 10.61 16.12
N ALA A 87 -13.09 9.83 17.14
CA ALA A 87 -12.45 8.55 17.41
C ALA A 87 -13.48 7.40 17.43
N ARG A 88 -13.11 6.24 16.89
CA ARG A 88 -13.90 5.01 16.95
C ARG A 88 -13.46 4.16 18.13
N PHE A 89 -14.40 3.70 18.96
CA PHE A 89 -14.10 2.77 20.03
C PHE A 89 -13.55 1.45 19.49
N SER A 90 -12.50 0.95 20.13
CA SER A 90 -11.87 -0.33 19.81
C SER A 90 -12.75 -1.53 20.14
N GLN A 91 -13.69 -1.36 21.08
CA GLN A 91 -14.61 -2.40 21.55
C GLN A 91 -16.01 -1.82 21.73
N SER A 92 -17.01 -2.69 21.84
CA SER A 92 -18.37 -2.28 22.19
C SER A 92 -18.40 -1.64 23.58
N VAL A 93 -18.69 -0.35 23.64
CA VAL A 93 -18.90 0.38 24.89
C VAL A 93 -20.40 0.38 25.18
N PRO A 94 -20.86 0.00 26.38
CA PRO A 94 -22.29 0.02 26.71
C PRO A 94 -22.91 1.40 26.47
N ASN A 95 -24.13 1.47 25.91
CA ASN A 95 -24.84 2.74 25.66
C ASN A 95 -25.13 3.53 26.94
N SER A 96 -25.06 2.89 28.11
CA SER A 96 -25.16 3.55 29.42
C SER A 96 -24.00 4.51 29.71
N ASN A 97 -22.84 4.35 29.05
CA ASN A 97 -21.71 5.26 29.19
C ASN A 97 -21.86 6.46 28.23
N LYS A 98 -22.50 7.53 28.72
CA LYS A 98 -22.88 8.69 27.91
C LYS A 98 -21.78 9.75 27.76
N PHE A 99 -20.69 9.65 28.53
CA PHE A 99 -19.61 10.67 28.58
C PHE A 99 -20.14 12.09 28.86
N ASP A 100 -21.21 12.18 29.66
CA ASP A 100 -21.95 13.40 29.99
C ASP A 100 -21.67 13.90 31.42
N ARG A 101 -20.97 13.10 32.24
CA ARG A 101 -20.72 13.40 33.66
C ARG A 101 -19.26 13.14 34.04
N GLY A 102 -18.69 14.16 34.70
CA GLY A 102 -17.32 14.13 35.23
C GLY A 102 -16.28 14.60 34.21
N VAL A 103 -15.02 14.66 34.65
CA VAL A 103 -13.90 15.05 33.80
C VAL A 103 -13.47 13.82 33.00
N HIS A 104 -13.49 13.96 31.68
CA HIS A 104 -13.00 12.94 30.75
C HIS A 104 -11.64 13.37 30.24
N ILE A 105 -10.67 12.46 30.34
CA ILE A 105 -9.28 12.75 29.98
C ILE A 105 -8.87 11.81 28.87
N VAL A 106 -8.30 12.35 27.81
CA VAL A 106 -7.73 11.59 26.70
C VAL A 106 -6.21 11.65 26.76
N SER A 107 -5.56 10.54 26.46
CA SER A 107 -4.11 10.43 26.34
C SER A 107 -3.76 9.57 25.13
N GLN A 108 -2.63 9.82 24.49
CA GLN A 108 -2.11 8.92 23.48
C GLN A 108 -1.61 7.62 24.12
N GLN A 109 -1.76 6.50 23.42
CA GLN A 109 -1.15 5.24 23.83
C GLN A 109 0.25 5.14 23.23
N GLU A 110 1.27 4.97 24.07
CA GLU A 110 2.65 4.75 23.61
C GLU A 110 2.74 3.52 22.70
N SER A 111 3.37 3.70 21.54
CA SER A 111 3.74 2.60 20.66
C SER A 111 5.08 2.01 21.14
N PHE A 112 5.02 0.96 21.96
CA PHE A 112 6.21 0.33 22.57
C PHE A 112 7.06 -0.53 21.61
N GLU A 113 6.71 -0.58 20.33
CA GLU A 113 7.34 -1.49 19.36
C GLU A 113 8.35 -0.73 18.47
N HIS A 114 9.40 -0.18 19.09
CA HIS A 114 10.53 0.31 18.32
C HIS A 114 11.28 -0.88 17.70
N GLN A 115 11.38 -0.90 16.36
CA GLN A 115 12.33 -1.78 15.68
C GLN A 115 13.73 -1.28 16.00
N VAL A 116 14.55 -2.02 16.74
CA VAL A 116 15.90 -1.56 17.10
C VAL A 116 16.91 -2.04 16.07
N LEU A 117 17.31 -1.16 15.14
CA LEU A 117 18.56 -1.33 14.42
C LEU A 117 19.71 -1.08 15.39
N SER A 118 20.34 -2.16 15.86
CA SER A 118 21.50 -2.06 16.75
C SER A 118 22.76 -1.67 15.98
N THR A 119 23.68 -0.97 16.63
CA THR A 119 25.05 -0.80 16.12
C THR A 119 25.74 -2.16 15.90
N GLY A 120 26.67 -2.18 14.95
CA GLY A 120 27.37 -3.36 14.48
C GLY A 120 26.52 -4.32 13.64
N PHE A 121 25.35 -3.92 13.14
CA PHE A 121 24.46 -4.83 12.41
C PHE A 121 25.10 -5.37 11.13
N TYR A 122 25.95 -4.57 10.48
CA TYR A 122 26.65 -4.97 9.28
C TYR A 122 27.65 -6.10 9.55
N ASN A 123 28.35 -6.01 10.69
CA ASN A 123 29.36 -6.99 11.11
C ASN A 123 28.75 -8.28 11.67
N LYS A 124 27.49 -8.25 12.11
CA LYS A 124 26.76 -9.44 12.59
C LYS A 124 26.39 -10.41 11.46
N THR A 125 26.31 -9.92 10.22
CA THR A 125 26.00 -10.73 9.04
C THR A 125 27.29 -11.21 8.36
N LYS A 126 27.37 -12.49 8.00
CA LYS A 126 28.51 -13.08 7.30
C LYS A 126 28.43 -12.78 5.80
N THR A 127 29.56 -12.77 5.10
CA THR A 127 29.64 -12.44 3.67
C THR A 127 28.73 -13.30 2.77
N ASN A 128 28.52 -14.57 3.13
CA ASN A 128 27.69 -15.49 2.35
C ASN A 128 26.20 -15.43 2.72
N ASP A 129 25.83 -14.72 3.78
CA ASP A 129 24.44 -14.59 4.20
C ASP A 129 23.65 -13.82 3.14
N ASN A 130 22.41 -14.25 2.90
CA ASN A 130 21.51 -13.57 1.97
C ASN A 130 21.32 -12.10 2.37
N GLY A 131 21.09 -11.84 3.66
CA GLY A 131 20.94 -10.49 4.21
C GLY A 131 22.14 -9.58 3.88
N ARG A 132 23.36 -10.09 4.02
CA ARG A 132 24.59 -9.36 3.71
C ARG A 132 24.70 -9.02 2.23
N ARG A 133 24.44 -10.00 1.35
CA ARG A 133 24.48 -9.83 -0.11
C ARG A 133 23.46 -8.81 -0.59
N ILE A 134 22.26 -8.82 -0.01
CA ILE A 134 21.19 -7.86 -0.31
C ILE A 134 21.61 -6.44 0.12
N LEU A 135 22.16 -6.30 1.33
CA LEU A 135 22.66 -5.01 1.82
C LEU A 135 23.76 -4.44 0.92
N GLU A 136 24.73 -5.26 0.53
CA GLU A 136 25.81 -4.83 -0.35
C GLU A 136 25.26 -4.35 -1.71
N ALA A 137 24.35 -5.10 -2.33
CA ALA A 137 23.70 -4.71 -3.59
C ALA A 137 22.92 -3.38 -3.48
N LEU A 138 22.21 -3.13 -2.37
CA LEU A 138 21.48 -1.87 -2.14
C LEU A 138 22.39 -0.64 -2.05
N TYR A 139 23.63 -0.82 -1.62
CA TYR A 139 24.57 0.28 -1.34
C TYR A 139 25.78 0.28 -2.28
N GLY A 140 25.59 -0.15 -3.54
CA GLY A 140 26.58 0.00 -4.62
C GLY A 140 27.43 -1.24 -4.89
N GLY A 141 27.16 -2.35 -4.22
CA GLY A 141 27.73 -3.65 -4.54
C GLY A 141 27.15 -4.26 -5.82
N ARG A 142 27.57 -5.49 -6.13
CA ARG A 142 27.11 -6.21 -7.34
C ARG A 142 25.62 -6.56 -7.22
N ALA A 143 24.88 -6.34 -8.29
CA ALA A 143 23.50 -6.80 -8.41
C ALA A 143 23.42 -8.33 -8.25
N ILE A 144 22.34 -8.80 -7.62
CA ILE A 144 22.06 -10.22 -7.49
C ILE A 144 21.35 -10.65 -8.77
N THR A 145 22.08 -11.38 -9.62
CA THR A 145 21.56 -11.94 -10.87
C THR A 145 21.29 -13.43 -10.72
N HIS A 146 20.33 -13.94 -11.47
CA HIS A 146 20.08 -15.38 -11.55
C HIS A 146 19.68 -15.77 -12.97
N ASN A 147 20.29 -16.83 -13.52
CA ASN A 147 19.93 -17.38 -14.83
C ASN A 147 18.69 -18.25 -14.66
N TYR A 148 17.52 -17.63 -14.78
CA TYR A 148 16.25 -18.30 -14.63
C TYR A 148 15.88 -19.03 -15.95
N PRO A 149 15.65 -20.36 -15.93
CA PRO A 149 15.35 -21.13 -17.15
C PRO A 149 13.97 -20.77 -17.72
N THR A 150 13.89 -20.63 -19.04
CA THR A 150 12.69 -20.23 -19.81
C THR A 150 11.53 -21.24 -19.81
N ARG A 151 11.68 -22.41 -19.17
CA ARG A 151 10.58 -23.38 -18.98
C ARG A 151 10.02 -23.24 -17.58
N THR A 152 9.01 -22.39 -17.46
CA THR A 152 8.31 -22.10 -16.22
C THR A 152 7.41 -23.25 -15.81
N ARG A 153 7.57 -23.72 -14.57
CA ARG A 153 6.60 -24.66 -13.96
C ARG A 153 5.28 -23.92 -13.79
N ALA A 154 4.20 -24.55 -14.24
CA ALA A 154 2.85 -24.07 -13.98
C ALA A 154 2.44 -24.46 -12.56
N TYR A 155 1.72 -23.57 -11.89
CA TYR A 155 1.23 -23.78 -10.52
C TYR A 155 -0.27 -23.52 -10.44
N ASN A 156 -0.92 -24.21 -9.51
CA ASN A 156 -2.32 -24.02 -9.19
C ASN A 156 -2.43 -23.62 -7.72
N PHE A 157 -3.29 -22.64 -7.43
CA PHE A 157 -3.75 -22.40 -6.08
C PHE A 157 -4.71 -23.55 -5.68
N PRO A 158 -4.41 -24.31 -4.61
CA PRO A 158 -5.13 -25.54 -4.33
C PRO A 158 -6.36 -25.29 -3.46
N SER A 159 -7.35 -24.60 -4.02
CA SER A 159 -8.70 -24.50 -3.46
C SER A 159 -9.58 -25.69 -3.84
N GLU A 160 -10.81 -25.74 -3.31
CA GLU A 160 -11.81 -26.78 -3.67
C GLU A 160 -11.91 -26.97 -5.19
N VAL A 161 -12.06 -25.85 -5.92
CA VAL A 161 -11.81 -25.78 -7.36
C VAL A 161 -10.41 -25.18 -7.54
N PRO A 162 -9.43 -25.94 -8.06
CA PRO A 162 -8.08 -25.42 -8.28
C PRO A 162 -8.08 -24.21 -9.22
N ILE A 163 -7.38 -23.15 -8.84
CA ILE A 163 -7.25 -21.93 -9.65
C ILE A 163 -5.86 -21.93 -10.29
N ALA A 164 -5.79 -21.99 -11.61
CA ALA A 164 -4.51 -21.90 -12.31
C ALA A 164 -3.91 -20.50 -12.14
N LEU A 165 -2.62 -20.44 -11.76
CA LEU A 165 -1.88 -19.19 -11.78
C LEU A 165 -1.46 -18.88 -13.21
N ASN A 166 -1.57 -17.62 -13.61
CA ASN A 166 -1.08 -17.18 -14.93
C ASN A 166 0.46 -17.23 -14.99
N GLN A 167 1.00 -17.05 -16.19
CA GLN A 167 2.44 -17.12 -16.43
C GLN A 167 3.24 -16.16 -15.54
N TYR A 168 2.78 -14.92 -15.38
CA TYR A 168 3.49 -13.90 -14.61
C TYR A 168 3.49 -14.16 -13.10
N GLN A 169 2.43 -14.77 -12.59
CA GLN A 169 2.36 -15.24 -11.21
C GLN A 169 3.28 -16.46 -11.02
N CYS A 170 3.30 -17.38 -11.99
CA CYS A 170 4.22 -18.52 -11.99
C CYS A 170 5.68 -18.07 -12.02
N ASP A 171 6.03 -17.01 -12.78
CA ASP A 171 7.39 -16.46 -12.82
C ASP A 171 7.88 -16.07 -11.42
N TYR A 172 7.04 -15.36 -10.64
CA TYR A 172 7.37 -15.00 -9.26
C TYR A 172 7.54 -16.24 -8.37
N VAL A 173 6.59 -17.18 -8.41
CA VAL A 173 6.63 -18.42 -7.60
C VAL A 173 7.88 -19.24 -7.91
N ASN A 174 8.24 -19.36 -9.18
CA ASN A 174 9.44 -20.07 -9.57
C ASN A 174 10.73 -19.36 -9.12
N MET A 175 10.79 -18.02 -9.23
CA MET A 175 11.97 -17.27 -8.79
C MET A 175 12.18 -17.39 -7.27
N ILE A 176 11.12 -17.22 -6.48
CA ILE A 176 11.25 -17.24 -5.01
C ILE A 176 11.55 -18.66 -4.48
N THR A 177 11.08 -19.69 -5.18
CA THR A 177 11.46 -21.08 -4.87
C THR A 177 12.87 -21.42 -5.38
N GLY A 178 13.49 -20.59 -6.22
CA GLY A 178 14.79 -20.82 -6.86
C GLY A 178 16.04 -20.69 -5.97
N ASN A 179 15.90 -20.61 -4.64
CA ASN A 179 17.00 -20.36 -3.69
C ASN A 179 17.79 -19.08 -4.01
N ILE A 180 17.09 -18.06 -4.52
CA ILE A 180 17.62 -16.73 -4.79
C ILE A 180 17.53 -15.91 -3.48
N PRO A 181 18.57 -15.15 -3.09
CA PRO A 181 18.53 -14.37 -1.85
C PRO A 181 17.33 -13.45 -1.73
N ILE A 182 16.94 -12.85 -2.85
CA ILE A 182 15.83 -11.91 -2.93
C ILE A 182 15.20 -11.90 -4.33
N VAL A 183 13.88 -11.73 -4.37
CA VAL A 183 13.08 -11.55 -5.59
C VAL A 183 12.14 -10.37 -5.42
N VAL A 184 12.00 -9.56 -6.45
CA VAL A 184 11.08 -8.40 -6.47
C VAL A 184 9.88 -8.71 -7.38
N GLY A 185 8.70 -8.86 -6.79
CA GLY A 185 7.43 -8.96 -7.49
C GLY A 185 6.82 -7.57 -7.70
N CYS A 186 6.94 -7.01 -8.90
CA CYS A 186 6.18 -5.82 -9.29
C CYS A 186 4.73 -6.26 -9.57
N SER A 187 3.83 -5.96 -8.65
CA SER A 187 2.42 -6.35 -8.72
C SER A 187 1.53 -5.11 -8.74
N PRO A 188 1.15 -4.63 -9.94
CA PRO A 188 0.10 -3.65 -10.14
C PRO A 188 -1.22 -4.04 -9.45
N PHE A 189 -2.13 -3.06 -9.33
CA PHE A 189 -3.45 -3.28 -8.74
C PHE A 189 -4.18 -4.48 -9.35
N GLY A 190 -4.88 -5.25 -8.52
CA GLY A 190 -5.77 -6.30 -9.00
C GLY A 190 -5.11 -7.51 -9.68
N CYS A 191 -3.78 -7.66 -9.64
CA CYS A 191 -3.07 -8.76 -10.32
C CYS A 191 -3.04 -10.10 -9.56
N GLY A 192 -3.80 -10.22 -8.46
CA GLY A 192 -3.83 -11.45 -7.66
C GLY A 192 -2.64 -11.63 -6.69
N LYS A 193 -1.93 -10.54 -6.36
CA LYS A 193 -0.78 -10.51 -5.43
C LYS A 193 -0.90 -11.47 -4.24
N SER A 194 -1.92 -11.26 -3.41
CA SER A 194 -2.09 -12.01 -2.16
C SER A 194 -2.25 -13.52 -2.40
N MET A 195 -2.93 -13.92 -3.49
CA MET A 195 -3.02 -15.33 -3.91
C MET A 195 -1.67 -15.87 -4.34
N THR A 196 -0.89 -15.10 -5.11
CA THR A 196 0.45 -15.47 -5.56
C THR A 196 1.40 -15.69 -4.38
N ILE A 197 1.37 -14.83 -3.35
CA ILE A 197 2.23 -14.96 -2.16
C ILE A 197 1.88 -16.22 -1.35
N VAL A 198 0.58 -16.48 -1.15
CA VAL A 198 0.13 -17.68 -0.42
C VAL A 198 0.47 -18.95 -1.21
N ALA A 199 0.27 -18.95 -2.53
CA ALA A 199 0.71 -20.06 -3.39
C ALA A 199 2.22 -20.27 -3.32
N ALA A 200 3.01 -19.19 -3.38
CA ALA A 200 4.46 -19.26 -3.22
C ALA A 200 4.86 -19.86 -1.87
N ALA A 201 4.18 -19.51 -0.77
CA ALA A 201 4.46 -20.07 0.55
C ALA A 201 4.23 -21.58 0.61
N LEU A 202 3.18 -22.08 -0.03
CA LEU A 202 2.92 -23.52 -0.16
C LEU A 202 4.02 -24.22 -0.97
N GLU A 203 4.41 -23.66 -2.10
CA GLU A 203 5.44 -24.26 -2.96
C GLU A 203 6.83 -24.22 -2.31
N ILE A 204 7.14 -23.16 -1.54
CA ILE A 204 8.34 -23.11 -0.70
C ILE A 204 8.31 -24.22 0.34
N HIS A 205 7.18 -24.43 1.04
CA HIS A 205 7.06 -25.50 2.03
C HIS A 205 7.27 -26.89 1.42
N LYS A 206 6.61 -27.18 0.27
CA LYS A 206 6.80 -28.44 -0.46
C LYS A 206 8.27 -28.66 -0.85
N LYS A 207 8.91 -27.64 -1.42
CA LYS A 207 10.30 -27.73 -1.84
C LYS A 207 11.26 -27.92 -0.65
N MET A 208 11.03 -27.22 0.46
CA MET A 208 11.83 -27.39 1.69
C MET A 208 11.70 -28.81 2.25
N ALA A 209 10.52 -29.42 2.17
CA ALA A 209 10.28 -30.80 2.58
C ALA A 209 10.97 -31.82 1.66
N GLU A 210 11.11 -31.52 0.36
CA GLU A 210 11.82 -32.36 -0.62
C GLU A 210 13.35 -32.26 -0.48
N GLU A 211 13.89 -31.08 -0.18
CA GLU A 211 15.35 -30.83 -0.16
C GLU A 211 16.08 -31.45 1.03
N SER A 212 15.53 -31.37 2.25
CA SER A 212 16.16 -32.01 3.43
C SER A 212 15.22 -32.09 4.64
N VAL A 213 15.48 -33.07 5.51
CA VAL A 213 14.78 -33.24 6.79
C VAL A 213 14.91 -32.00 7.69
N LEU A 214 16.07 -31.32 7.68
CA LEU A 214 16.28 -30.10 8.47
C LEU A 214 15.50 -28.90 7.91
N ARG A 215 15.44 -28.75 6.58
CA ARG A 215 14.69 -27.65 5.93
C ARG A 215 13.18 -27.81 6.09
N LYS A 216 12.68 -29.03 6.25
CA LYS A 216 11.26 -29.31 6.58
C LYS A 216 10.75 -28.54 7.79
N TYR A 217 11.62 -28.24 8.77
CA TYR A 217 11.25 -27.53 10.00
C TYR A 217 11.48 -26.01 9.92
N MET A 218 11.91 -25.48 8.77
CA MET A 218 12.06 -24.04 8.60
C MET A 218 10.69 -23.38 8.47
N LYS A 219 10.52 -22.31 9.24
CA LYS A 219 9.31 -21.49 9.24
C LYS A 219 9.39 -20.45 8.14
N GLN A 220 8.22 -20.01 7.70
CA GLN A 220 8.06 -18.89 6.80
C GLN A 220 7.39 -17.73 7.53
N VAL A 221 7.77 -16.51 7.19
CA VAL A 221 7.14 -15.29 7.70
C VAL A 221 6.55 -14.49 6.55
N MET A 222 5.30 -14.07 6.69
CA MET A 222 4.63 -13.19 5.75
C MET A 222 4.28 -11.89 6.45
N LEU A 223 4.84 -10.79 5.96
CA LEU A 223 4.68 -9.47 6.55
C LEU A 223 3.65 -8.64 5.80
N THR A 224 2.79 -7.96 6.55
CA THR A 224 1.83 -6.99 6.01
C THR A 224 2.01 -5.62 6.64
N GLN A 225 1.51 -4.58 5.95
CA GLN A 225 1.50 -3.21 6.47
C GLN A 225 0.40 -2.95 7.49
N SER A 226 -0.67 -3.77 7.51
CA SER A 226 -1.80 -3.55 8.42
C SER A 226 -2.47 -4.84 8.83
N ASN A 227 -3.21 -4.78 9.94
CA ASN A 227 -4.05 -5.88 10.40
C ASN A 227 -5.17 -6.21 9.39
N TYR A 228 -5.71 -5.22 8.68
CA TYR A 228 -6.71 -5.47 7.64
C TYR A 228 -6.13 -6.25 6.46
N ALA A 229 -4.92 -5.90 6.02
CA ALA A 229 -4.23 -6.63 4.96
C ALA A 229 -3.92 -8.08 5.37
N SER A 230 -3.61 -8.33 6.65
CA SER A 230 -3.37 -9.69 7.12
C SER A 230 -4.64 -10.54 7.20
N VAL A 231 -5.82 -9.95 7.45
CA VAL A 231 -7.12 -10.67 7.33
C VAL A 231 -7.31 -11.18 5.90
N ASN A 232 -7.09 -10.32 4.89
CA ASN A 232 -7.26 -10.73 3.48
C ASN A 232 -6.37 -11.91 3.09
N LEU A 233 -5.13 -11.95 3.58
CA LEU A 233 -4.22 -13.07 3.34
C LEU A 233 -4.68 -14.34 4.05
N VAL A 234 -5.16 -14.22 5.28
CA VAL A 234 -5.76 -15.33 6.02
C VAL A 234 -6.99 -15.87 5.27
N ASP A 235 -7.86 -15.01 4.77
CA ASP A 235 -9.05 -15.43 4.00
C ASP A 235 -8.71 -16.12 2.69
N ILE A 236 -7.58 -15.79 2.07
CA ILE A 236 -7.05 -16.54 0.93
C ILE A 236 -6.48 -17.87 1.38
N ALA A 237 -5.66 -17.90 2.42
CA ALA A 237 -5.07 -19.13 2.96
C ALA A 237 -6.13 -20.13 3.43
N LYS A 238 -7.24 -19.67 3.99
CA LYS A 238 -8.40 -20.51 4.36
C LYS A 238 -9.02 -21.28 3.19
N ARG A 239 -8.88 -20.78 1.96
CA ARG A 239 -9.43 -21.44 0.77
C ARG A 239 -8.60 -22.66 0.36
N ILE A 240 -7.42 -22.88 0.95
CA ILE A 240 -6.61 -24.07 0.73
C ILE A 240 -7.39 -25.29 1.20
N ARG A 241 -7.37 -26.36 0.41
CA ARG A 241 -8.10 -27.59 0.74
C ARG A 241 -7.70 -28.17 2.12
N PRO A 242 -8.65 -28.73 2.89
CA PRO A 242 -8.37 -29.29 4.22
C PRO A 242 -7.27 -30.35 4.25
N GLU A 243 -7.14 -31.18 3.20
CA GLU A 243 -6.10 -32.22 3.15
C GLU A 243 -4.69 -31.62 3.15
N ILE A 244 -4.52 -30.42 2.57
CA ILE A 244 -3.25 -29.70 2.57
C ILE A 244 -3.03 -29.02 3.93
N LEU A 245 -4.08 -28.41 4.49
CA LEU A 245 -4.02 -27.77 5.82
C LEU A 245 -3.72 -28.77 6.95
N SER A 246 -3.89 -30.07 6.72
CA SER A 246 -3.49 -31.12 7.67
C SER A 246 -1.98 -31.16 7.93
N TYR A 247 -1.16 -30.78 6.93
CA TYR A 247 0.30 -30.77 7.02
C TYR A 247 0.94 -29.40 6.79
N PHE A 248 0.18 -28.40 6.33
CA PHE A 248 0.62 -27.01 6.19
C PHE A 248 -0.19 -26.11 7.13
N LYS A 249 0.40 -25.77 8.28
CA LYS A 249 -0.23 -24.98 9.33
C LYS A 249 0.18 -23.53 9.24
N PHE A 250 -0.77 -22.61 9.37
CA PHE A 250 -0.48 -21.18 9.41
C PHE A 250 -1.16 -20.50 10.60
N VAL A 251 -0.53 -19.44 11.11
CA VAL A 251 -1.05 -18.63 12.21
C VAL A 251 -0.89 -17.15 11.90
N ARG A 252 -1.89 -16.34 12.25
CA ARG A 252 -1.77 -14.89 12.27
C ARG A 252 -1.28 -14.44 13.64
N TYR A 253 -0.01 -14.03 13.72
CA TYR A 253 0.55 -13.51 14.97
C TYR A 253 0.06 -12.08 15.20
N ILE A 254 -0.70 -11.93 16.29
CA ILE A 254 -1.09 -10.66 16.90
C ILE A 254 -1.05 -10.86 18.42
N SER A 255 -0.49 -9.89 19.14
CA SER A 255 -0.43 -9.96 20.61
C SER A 255 -1.84 -9.90 21.20
N GLU A 256 -2.05 -10.57 22.33
CA GLU A 256 -3.36 -10.58 23.00
C GLU A 256 -3.88 -9.17 23.31
N LYS A 257 -2.97 -8.27 23.72
CA LYS A 257 -3.27 -6.85 23.94
C LYS A 257 -3.81 -6.19 22.68
N ASN A 258 -3.10 -6.31 21.56
CA ASN A 258 -3.53 -5.73 20.29
C ASN A 258 -4.80 -6.38 19.76
N TRP A 259 -4.95 -7.69 19.95
CA TRP A 259 -6.11 -8.46 19.49
C TRP A 259 -7.41 -8.04 20.19
N LYS A 260 -7.36 -7.81 21.51
CA LYS A 260 -8.51 -7.27 22.27
C LYS A 260 -8.93 -5.88 21.77
N GLU A 261 -8.01 -5.09 21.22
CA GLU A 261 -8.27 -3.73 20.71
C GLU A 261 -8.81 -3.70 19.26
N LEU A 262 -8.87 -4.83 18.56
CA LEU A 262 -9.37 -4.89 17.19
C LEU A 262 -10.90 -4.92 17.13
N SER A 263 -11.45 -4.29 16.08
CA SER A 263 -12.83 -4.50 15.67
C SER A 263 -13.05 -5.96 15.24
N GLU A 264 -14.29 -6.45 15.37
CA GLU A 264 -14.65 -7.83 15.00
C GLU A 264 -14.29 -8.16 13.54
N ASP A 265 -14.52 -7.24 12.60
CA ASP A 265 -14.18 -7.40 11.18
C ASP A 265 -12.67 -7.53 10.90
N CYS A 266 -11.83 -7.28 11.91
CA CYS A 266 -10.38 -7.43 11.82
C CYS A 266 -9.86 -8.67 12.56
N LYS A 267 -10.74 -9.50 13.15
CA LYS A 267 -10.39 -10.73 13.85
C LYS A 267 -10.62 -11.96 12.96
N THR A 268 -9.83 -12.99 13.17
CA THR A 268 -9.96 -14.27 12.44
C THR A 268 -9.77 -15.45 13.38
N GLU A 269 -10.32 -16.60 13.03
CA GLU A 269 -10.13 -17.86 13.76
C GLU A 269 -8.69 -18.38 13.70
N TYR A 270 -7.85 -17.84 12.83
CA TYR A 270 -6.42 -18.13 12.74
C TYR A 270 -5.55 -17.15 13.55
N ASP A 271 -6.18 -16.24 14.31
CA ASP A 271 -5.45 -15.37 15.22
C ASP A 271 -4.83 -16.17 16.37
N LEU A 272 -3.60 -15.82 16.72
CA LEU A 272 -2.86 -16.50 17.79
C LEU A 272 -3.69 -16.69 19.07
N PRO A 273 -4.38 -15.69 19.65
CA PRO A 273 -5.17 -15.90 20.87
C PRO A 273 -6.30 -16.93 20.70
N THR A 274 -6.96 -16.94 19.54
CA THR A 274 -8.05 -17.87 19.24
C THR A 274 -7.52 -19.29 19.06
N LEU A 275 -6.49 -19.47 18.23
CA LEU A 275 -5.85 -20.78 18.04
C LEU A 275 -5.23 -21.30 19.33
N MET A 276 -4.60 -20.45 20.13
CA MET A 276 -3.99 -20.84 21.41
C MET A 276 -5.02 -21.47 22.35
N ALA A 277 -6.19 -20.85 22.50
CA ALA A 277 -7.28 -21.40 23.30
C ALA A 277 -7.74 -22.78 22.79
N LEU A 278 -7.91 -22.93 21.47
CA LEU A 278 -8.32 -24.18 20.85
C LEU A 278 -7.28 -25.30 21.04
N GLU A 279 -6.01 -24.99 20.77
CA GLU A 279 -4.91 -25.96 20.84
C GLU A 279 -4.64 -26.41 22.27
N PHE A 280 -4.66 -25.49 23.24
CA PHE A 280 -4.46 -25.83 24.66
C PHE A 280 -5.61 -26.66 25.19
N LYS A 281 -6.85 -26.39 24.76
CA LYS A 281 -8.01 -27.20 25.11
C LYS A 281 -7.87 -28.62 24.55
N ALA A 282 -7.49 -28.77 23.28
CA ALA A 282 -7.26 -30.08 22.66
C ALA A 282 -6.14 -30.87 23.38
N TRP A 283 -5.05 -30.20 23.77
CA TRP A 283 -4.01 -30.82 24.60
C TRP A 283 -4.54 -31.27 25.97
N ALA A 284 -5.32 -30.41 26.65
CA ALA A 284 -5.87 -30.72 27.96
C ALA A 284 -6.89 -31.87 27.96
N LEU A 285 -7.61 -32.04 26.86
CA LEU A 285 -8.53 -33.17 26.62
C LEU A 285 -7.82 -34.45 26.17
N GLY A 286 -6.50 -34.42 25.99
CA GLY A 286 -5.70 -35.57 25.52
C GLY A 286 -5.81 -35.84 24.01
N GLU A 287 -6.41 -34.94 23.23
CA GLU A 287 -6.54 -35.04 21.78
C GLU A 287 -5.23 -34.69 21.06
N LYS A 288 -4.37 -33.89 21.70
CA LYS A 288 -3.04 -33.51 21.21
C LYS A 288 -1.97 -33.73 22.27
N THR A 289 -0.77 -34.10 21.84
CA THR A 289 0.41 -34.22 22.71
C THR A 289 1.62 -33.64 22.00
N SER A 290 2.60 -33.14 22.77
CA SER A 290 3.88 -32.69 22.21
C SER A 290 5.01 -33.00 23.17
N LYS A 291 6.03 -33.70 22.66
CA LYS A 291 7.26 -34.02 23.40
C LYS A 291 8.14 -32.79 23.65
N LYS A 292 7.85 -31.66 22.99
CA LYS A 292 8.62 -30.41 23.10
C LYS A 292 8.16 -29.52 24.27
N LEU A 293 7.04 -29.86 24.92
CA LEU A 293 6.50 -29.10 26.05
C LEU A 293 7.25 -29.43 27.33
N ASP A 294 7.83 -28.41 27.96
CA ASP A 294 8.42 -28.52 29.29
C ASP A 294 7.37 -28.34 30.41
N TYR A 295 7.73 -28.68 31.65
CA TYR A 295 6.80 -28.56 32.79
C TYR A 295 6.31 -27.11 33.03
N PRO A 296 7.17 -26.06 33.01
CA PRO A 296 6.70 -24.68 33.09
C PRO A 296 5.66 -24.31 32.04
N GLN A 297 5.85 -24.72 30.79
CA GLN A 297 4.89 -24.51 29.70
C GLN A 297 3.55 -25.19 30.00
N LYS A 298 3.57 -26.48 30.37
CA LYS A 298 2.38 -27.26 30.73
C LYS A 298 1.59 -26.62 31.89
N LEU A 299 2.29 -26.18 32.93
CA LEU A 299 1.68 -25.49 34.09
C LEU A 299 1.01 -24.17 33.68
N ASN A 300 1.67 -23.37 32.84
CA ASN A 300 1.10 -22.12 32.34
C ASN A 300 -0.13 -22.35 31.45
N MET A 301 -0.12 -23.40 30.61
CA MET A 301 -1.28 -23.78 29.80
C MET A 301 -2.49 -24.14 30.67
N ILE A 302 -2.30 -24.92 31.74
CA ILE A 302 -3.37 -25.27 32.68
C ILE A 302 -3.91 -24.02 33.37
N ASN A 303 -3.03 -23.18 33.91
CA ASN A 303 -3.43 -21.94 34.55
C ASN A 303 -4.20 -21.02 33.60
N PHE A 304 -3.79 -20.93 32.34
CA PHE A 304 -4.53 -20.20 31.30
C PHE A 304 -5.94 -20.76 31.10
N LEU A 305 -6.09 -22.07 30.91
CA LEU A 305 -7.40 -22.70 30.70
C LEU A 305 -8.35 -22.50 31.89
N LEU A 306 -7.82 -22.60 33.12
CA LEU A 306 -8.60 -22.40 34.35
C LEU A 306 -8.96 -20.92 34.57
N ASN A 307 -8.04 -19.99 34.32
CA ASN A 307 -8.26 -18.55 34.54
C ASN A 307 -9.25 -17.97 33.53
N GLU A 308 -9.14 -18.37 32.26
CA GLU A 308 -10.06 -17.96 31.20
C GLU A 308 -11.37 -18.77 31.18
N LYS A 309 -11.55 -19.69 32.14
CA LYS A 309 -12.74 -20.57 32.27
C LYS A 309 -13.06 -21.35 30.98
N LEU A 310 -12.01 -21.78 30.27
CA LEU A 310 -12.14 -22.51 29.01
C LEU A 310 -12.36 -24.02 29.23
N LEU A 311 -11.90 -24.55 30.37
CA LEU A 311 -12.02 -25.95 30.76
C LEU A 311 -11.98 -26.12 32.29
N TYR A 312 -12.64 -27.15 32.82
CA TYR A 312 -12.62 -27.48 34.25
C TYR A 312 -11.67 -28.65 34.54
N PRO A 313 -11.09 -28.76 35.77
CA PRO A 313 -10.14 -29.81 36.10
C PRO A 313 -10.65 -31.23 35.84
N GLU A 314 -11.96 -31.46 36.01
CA GLU A 314 -12.66 -32.72 35.75
C GLU A 314 -12.50 -33.23 34.32
N ASN A 315 -12.23 -32.31 33.38
CA ASN A 315 -12.09 -32.64 31.97
C ASN A 315 -10.63 -32.93 31.58
N PHE A 316 -9.66 -32.68 32.46
CA PHE A 316 -8.25 -32.89 32.15
C PHE A 316 -7.95 -34.38 31.97
N LYS A 317 -7.20 -34.70 30.91
CA LYS A 317 -6.74 -36.06 30.60
C LYS A 317 -5.24 -36.07 30.32
N GLY A 318 -4.63 -37.24 30.41
CA GLY A 318 -3.23 -37.47 30.03
C GLY A 318 -2.25 -36.52 30.73
N GLU A 319 -1.38 -35.86 29.96
CA GLU A 319 -0.34 -34.97 30.48
C GLU A 319 -0.90 -33.80 31.30
N ALA A 320 -2.07 -33.29 30.93
CA ALA A 320 -2.68 -32.16 31.64
C ALA A 320 -3.18 -32.56 33.03
N PHE A 321 -3.80 -33.75 33.14
CA PHE A 321 -4.20 -34.30 34.43
C PHE A 321 -2.99 -34.53 35.35
N LEU A 322 -1.93 -35.17 34.83
CA LEU A 322 -0.70 -35.40 35.59
C LEU A 322 -0.03 -34.10 36.06
N THR A 323 -0.03 -33.07 35.21
CA THR A 323 0.56 -31.77 35.57
C THR A 323 -0.30 -31.05 36.62
N PHE A 324 -1.63 -31.21 36.57
CA PHE A 324 -2.54 -30.65 37.56
C PHE A 324 -2.36 -31.30 38.94
N GLU A 325 -2.35 -32.64 38.99
CA GLU A 325 -2.18 -33.44 40.21
C GLU A 325 -0.84 -33.22 40.90
N ASN A 326 0.22 -32.91 40.15
CA ASN A 326 1.56 -32.61 40.67
C ASN A 326 1.69 -31.24 41.37
N GLY A 327 0.60 -30.74 41.97
CA GLY A 327 0.61 -29.54 42.82
C GLY A 327 0.45 -28.23 42.05
N CYS A 328 -0.38 -28.22 40.99
CA CYS A 328 -0.70 -27.00 40.25
C CYS A 328 -1.34 -25.94 41.16
N LYS A 329 -0.56 -24.93 41.57
CA LYS A 329 -1.08 -23.75 42.25
C LYS A 329 -1.62 -22.77 41.21
N ARG A 330 -2.90 -22.41 41.36
CA ARG A 330 -3.54 -21.42 40.49
C ARG A 330 -2.77 -20.11 40.56
N SER A 331 -2.24 -19.67 39.43
CA SER A 331 -1.44 -18.46 39.30
C SER A 331 -1.69 -17.79 37.95
N GLU A 332 -1.25 -16.53 37.82
CA GLU A 332 -1.33 -15.82 36.54
C GLU A 332 -0.30 -16.41 35.57
N PRO A 333 -0.73 -16.85 34.36
CA PRO A 333 0.19 -17.42 33.39
C PRO A 333 1.06 -16.32 32.76
N TRP A 334 2.32 -16.65 32.50
CA TRP A 334 3.27 -15.74 31.86
C TRP A 334 3.13 -15.81 30.33
N PRO A 335 2.95 -14.69 29.64
CA PRO A 335 2.75 -14.66 28.19
C PRO A 335 3.88 -15.34 27.39
N SER A 336 5.12 -15.26 27.86
CA SER A 336 6.28 -15.87 27.20
C SER A 336 6.23 -17.40 27.22
N TYR A 337 5.79 -18.02 28.32
CA TYR A 337 5.60 -19.47 28.40
C TYR A 337 4.42 -19.93 27.55
N LEU A 338 3.30 -19.20 27.55
CA LEU A 338 2.15 -19.52 26.70
C LEU A 338 2.53 -19.46 25.21
N LEU A 339 3.26 -18.43 24.79
CA LEU A 339 3.69 -18.31 23.40
C LEU A 339 4.63 -19.45 22.99
N LYS A 340 5.62 -19.78 23.83
CA LYS A 340 6.52 -20.93 23.58
C LYS A 340 5.75 -22.25 23.51
N ALA A 341 4.84 -22.47 24.47
CA ALA A 341 3.99 -23.65 24.51
C ALA A 341 3.15 -23.80 23.23
N PHE A 342 2.52 -22.70 22.78
CA PHE A 342 1.75 -22.70 21.53
C PHE A 342 2.61 -23.11 20.33
N PHE A 343 3.80 -22.54 20.17
CA PHE A 343 4.66 -22.88 19.04
C PHE A 343 5.23 -24.30 19.10
N ASN A 344 5.42 -24.85 20.31
CA ASN A 344 5.85 -26.24 20.52
C ASN A 344 4.71 -27.26 20.32
N LEU A 345 3.45 -26.84 20.43
CA LEU A 345 2.28 -27.68 20.25
C LEU A 345 1.71 -27.58 18.84
N TYR A 346 1.48 -26.37 18.35
CA TYR A 346 0.87 -26.11 17.04
C TYR A 346 1.85 -26.32 15.89
N GLU A 347 3.11 -25.92 16.06
CA GLU A 347 4.19 -25.99 15.06
C GLU A 347 3.80 -25.35 13.70
N PRO A 348 3.62 -24.01 13.63
CA PRO A 348 3.21 -23.35 12.39
C PRO A 348 4.33 -23.34 11.34
N ASP A 349 3.98 -23.64 10.08
CA ASP A 349 4.84 -23.53 8.91
C ASP A 349 4.90 -22.10 8.37
N LEU A 350 3.78 -21.37 8.46
CA LEU A 350 3.64 -20.00 8.00
C LEU A 350 3.11 -19.08 9.11
N ILE A 351 3.81 -17.98 9.35
CA ILE A 351 3.42 -16.95 10.31
C ILE A 351 3.09 -15.67 9.55
N ILE A 352 1.83 -15.25 9.62
CA ILE A 352 1.38 -13.98 9.04
C ILE A 352 1.37 -12.92 10.14
N THR A 353 2.04 -11.79 9.94
CA THR A 353 2.08 -10.73 10.96
C THR A 353 2.34 -9.35 10.36
N THR A 354 2.19 -8.29 11.16
CA THR A 354 2.56 -6.94 10.75
C THR A 354 4.03 -6.65 11.07
N THR A 355 4.62 -5.69 10.36
CA THR A 355 5.99 -5.22 10.61
C THR A 355 6.21 -4.77 12.06
N ASP A 356 5.20 -4.16 12.67
CA ASP A 356 5.23 -3.72 14.08
C ASP A 356 5.21 -4.92 15.03
N SER A 357 4.21 -5.81 14.86
CA SER A 357 4.01 -6.97 15.73
C SER A 357 5.18 -7.96 15.68
N LEU A 358 5.89 -8.03 14.55
CA LEU A 358 7.04 -8.89 14.40
C LEU A 358 8.10 -8.63 15.48
N GLN A 359 8.29 -7.38 15.92
CA GLN A 359 9.28 -7.07 16.96
C GLN A 359 8.96 -7.75 18.29
N SER A 360 7.68 -7.79 18.66
CA SER A 360 7.23 -8.50 19.86
C SER A 360 7.50 -10.00 19.75
N LEU A 361 7.25 -10.57 18.57
CA LEU A 361 7.54 -11.97 18.28
C LEU A 361 9.04 -12.27 18.35
N LEU A 362 9.90 -11.39 17.85
CA LEU A 362 11.36 -11.53 17.90
C LEU A 362 11.89 -11.53 19.34
N LYS A 363 11.38 -10.63 20.20
CA LYS A 363 11.76 -10.55 21.62
C LYS A 363 11.43 -11.82 22.40
N SER A 364 10.44 -12.60 21.94
CA SER A 364 10.01 -13.83 22.63
C SER A 364 10.96 -15.03 22.47
N ALA A 365 11.97 -14.94 21.59
CA ALA A 365 12.90 -16.00 21.23
C ALA A 365 12.25 -17.28 20.65
N VAL A 366 10.98 -17.19 20.22
CA VAL A 366 10.24 -18.30 19.58
C VAL A 366 10.59 -18.46 18.10
N LEU A 367 11.04 -17.37 17.47
CA LEU A 367 11.66 -17.39 16.15
C LEU A 367 13.15 -17.13 16.29
N LEU A 368 13.94 -18.20 16.12
CA LEU A 368 15.38 -18.09 16.04
C LEU A 368 15.79 -17.59 14.65
N PRO A 369 16.83 -16.75 14.52
CA PRO A 369 17.33 -16.24 13.24
C PRO A 369 17.53 -17.31 12.15
N HIS A 370 18.00 -18.49 12.54
CA HIS A 370 18.27 -19.61 11.62
C HIS A 370 17.07 -20.52 11.37
N SER A 371 15.94 -20.30 12.06
CA SER A 371 14.73 -21.13 11.92
C SER A 371 13.77 -20.61 10.84
N VAL A 372 14.06 -19.46 10.24
CA VAL A 372 13.23 -18.86 9.19
C VAL A 372 13.91 -19.01 7.84
N GLY A 373 13.25 -19.70 6.91
CA GLY A 373 13.79 -19.99 5.58
C GLY A 373 13.39 -18.99 4.51
N ALA A 374 12.20 -18.41 4.64
CA ALA A 374 11.69 -17.43 3.68
C ALA A 374 10.87 -16.35 4.38
N ILE A 375 11.02 -15.10 3.91
CA ILE A 375 10.24 -13.94 4.33
C ILE A 375 9.63 -13.30 3.09
N GLN A 376 8.31 -13.26 3.02
CA GLN A 376 7.59 -12.54 1.96
C GLN A 376 6.93 -11.29 2.53
N ILE A 377 7.09 -10.15 1.87
CA ILE A 377 6.59 -8.85 2.34
C ILE A 377 5.55 -8.33 1.36
N ASP A 378 4.30 -8.30 1.80
CA ASP A 378 3.19 -7.72 1.07
C ASP A 378 3.19 -6.19 1.16
N GLU A 379 2.84 -5.52 0.07
CA GLU A 379 2.94 -4.06 -0.09
C GLU A 379 4.37 -3.57 0.20
N ALA A 380 5.38 -4.29 -0.31
CA ALA A 380 6.79 -3.98 -0.06
C ALA A 380 7.21 -2.57 -0.48
N SER A 381 6.49 -1.93 -1.41
CA SER A 381 6.71 -0.54 -1.81
C SER A 381 6.40 0.48 -0.72
N GLN A 382 5.73 0.08 0.36
CA GLN A 382 5.44 0.94 1.52
C GLN A 382 6.33 0.65 2.73
N VAL A 383 7.23 -0.34 2.65
CA VAL A 383 8.13 -0.70 3.75
C VAL A 383 9.27 0.32 3.81
N PRO A 384 9.47 1.00 4.96
CA PRO A 384 10.65 1.83 5.16
C PRO A 384 11.95 1.02 5.09
N GLU A 385 13.01 1.63 4.57
CA GLU A 385 14.33 1.03 4.39
C GLU A 385 14.90 0.53 5.72
N TYR A 386 14.80 1.30 6.80
CA TYR A 386 15.24 0.88 8.13
C TYR A 386 14.56 -0.44 8.57
N ALA A 387 13.27 -0.59 8.27
CA ALA A 387 12.51 -1.77 8.66
C ALA A 387 12.94 -2.99 7.87
N PHE A 388 13.16 -2.82 6.57
CA PHE A 388 13.68 -3.88 5.73
C PHE A 388 15.09 -4.31 6.16
N ILE A 389 16.00 -3.37 6.44
CA ILE A 389 17.35 -3.67 6.93
C ILE A 389 17.30 -4.43 8.26
N SER A 390 16.40 -4.04 9.18
CA SER A 390 16.20 -4.77 10.43
C SER A 390 15.84 -6.24 10.19
N LEU A 391 15.06 -6.55 9.14
CA LEU A 391 14.76 -7.93 8.77
C LEU A 391 15.98 -8.66 8.23
N LEU A 392 16.74 -8.03 7.33
CA LEU A 392 17.96 -8.59 6.74
C LEU A 392 19.00 -8.96 7.81
N THR A 393 19.08 -8.19 8.89
CA THR A 393 20.03 -8.42 9.98
C THR A 393 19.51 -9.43 11.00
N THR A 394 18.18 -9.53 11.16
CA THR A 394 17.55 -10.46 12.10
C THR A 394 17.45 -11.88 11.52
N PHE A 395 17.22 -12.01 10.22
CA PHE A 395 17.06 -13.28 9.52
C PHE A 395 18.04 -13.40 8.34
N PRO A 396 19.36 -13.32 8.58
CA PRO A 396 20.35 -13.18 7.52
C PRO A 396 20.38 -14.34 6.51
N ASN A 397 19.88 -15.52 6.88
CA ASN A 397 19.85 -16.71 6.02
C ASN A 397 18.56 -16.84 5.20
N ALA A 398 17.52 -16.05 5.48
CA ALA A 398 16.24 -16.17 4.80
C ALA A 398 16.33 -15.76 3.33
N CYS A 399 15.48 -16.33 2.49
CA CYS A 399 15.21 -15.79 1.16
C CYS A 399 14.07 -14.76 1.24
N TYR A 400 14.19 -13.64 0.52
CA TYR A 400 13.25 -12.52 0.62
C TYR A 400 12.39 -12.35 -0.63
N GLY A 401 11.07 -12.29 -0.48
CA GLY A 401 10.14 -11.91 -1.53
C GLY A 401 9.57 -10.53 -1.27
N LEU A 402 9.97 -9.52 -2.05
CA LEU A 402 9.42 -8.17 -1.96
C LEU A 402 8.34 -8.01 -3.02
N ILE A 403 7.07 -7.92 -2.62
CA ILE A 403 5.98 -7.81 -3.58
C ILE A 403 5.07 -6.62 -3.27
N GLY A 404 4.84 -5.81 -4.28
CA GLY A 404 4.19 -4.51 -4.12
C GLY A 404 4.14 -3.75 -5.43
N ASP A 405 3.78 -2.47 -5.34
CA ASP A 405 3.59 -1.63 -6.51
C ASP A 405 4.31 -0.30 -6.33
N ILE A 406 5.38 -0.10 -7.11
CA ILE A 406 6.17 1.13 -7.08
C ILE A 406 5.43 2.32 -7.69
N GLN A 407 4.37 2.06 -8.48
CA GLN A 407 3.49 3.08 -9.07
C GLN A 407 2.30 3.43 -8.16
N GLN A 408 2.18 2.80 -6.98
CA GLN A 408 1.27 3.22 -5.91
C GLN A 408 2.04 3.86 -4.75
N LEU A 409 1.43 4.02 -3.57
CA LEU A 409 1.98 4.85 -2.49
C LEU A 409 3.38 4.36 -2.05
N PRO A 410 4.33 5.28 -1.87
CA PRO A 410 5.65 4.98 -1.30
C PRO A 410 5.55 4.79 0.22
N PRO A 411 6.66 4.46 0.92
CA PRO A 411 6.65 4.42 2.38
C PRO A 411 6.27 5.79 2.94
N TYR A 412 5.47 5.79 4.01
CA TYR A 412 5.08 7.04 4.68
C TYR A 412 6.32 7.78 5.19
N CYS A 413 6.37 9.07 4.91
CA CYS A 413 7.42 9.96 5.39
C CYS A 413 6.80 11.23 5.95
N ASP A 414 7.23 11.61 7.15
CA ASP A 414 6.90 12.91 7.73
C ASP A 414 7.48 14.04 6.85
N THR A 415 6.74 15.13 6.71
CA THR A 415 7.18 16.36 6.03
C THR A 415 8.38 17.01 6.71
N ASN A 416 8.53 16.82 8.02
CA ASN A 416 9.65 17.33 8.80
C ASN A 416 10.95 16.54 8.57
N LEU A 417 10.88 15.36 7.94
CA LEU A 417 12.04 14.57 7.56
C LEU A 417 12.40 14.82 6.10
N SER A 418 13.57 15.39 5.85
CA SER A 418 14.02 15.73 4.51
C SER A 418 15.50 15.40 4.28
N GLY A 419 15.95 15.54 3.03
CA GLY A 419 17.32 15.31 2.63
C GLY A 419 17.82 13.89 2.88
N LYS A 420 19.13 13.75 3.13
CA LYS A 420 19.79 12.44 3.27
C LYS A 420 19.26 11.59 4.42
N LEU A 421 18.77 12.20 5.50
CA LEU A 421 18.20 11.45 6.63
C LEU A 421 16.91 10.73 6.23
N LYS A 422 16.06 11.37 5.40
CA LYS A 422 14.92 10.73 4.77
C LYS A 422 15.35 9.56 3.89
N ASP A 423 16.35 9.79 3.04
CA ASP A 423 16.80 8.80 2.06
C ASP A 423 17.33 7.53 2.75
N TYR A 424 18.15 7.66 3.80
CA TYR A 424 18.73 6.53 4.53
C TYR A 424 17.81 5.92 5.60
N GLY A 425 16.86 6.70 6.12
CA GLY A 425 15.90 6.23 7.12
C GLY A 425 14.70 5.55 6.46
N ILE A 426 13.90 6.34 5.74
CA ILE A 426 12.67 5.86 5.10
C ILE A 426 12.97 5.24 3.74
N GLY A 427 13.72 5.94 2.88
CA GLY A 427 14.07 5.46 1.53
C GLY A 427 12.88 5.00 0.66
N ASN A 428 13.18 4.54 -0.55
CA ASN A 428 12.23 3.74 -1.33
C ASN A 428 12.97 2.53 -1.92
N THR A 429 13.21 1.55 -1.06
CA THR A 429 14.04 0.37 -1.36
C THR A 429 13.57 -0.35 -2.61
N MET A 430 12.27 -0.63 -2.71
CA MET A 430 11.72 -1.40 -3.84
C MET A 430 11.83 -0.61 -5.15
N GLU A 431 11.49 0.68 -5.15
CA GLU A 431 11.62 1.53 -6.34
C GLU A 431 13.08 1.61 -6.83
N ARG A 432 14.02 1.82 -5.90
CA ARG A 432 15.46 1.86 -6.19
C ARG A 432 15.97 0.51 -6.71
N ALA A 433 15.51 -0.60 -6.13
CA ALA A 433 15.86 -1.94 -6.58
C ALA A 433 15.34 -2.26 -7.99
N VAL A 434 14.13 -1.81 -8.31
CA VAL A 434 13.54 -1.97 -9.65
C VAL A 434 14.31 -1.14 -10.67
N ALA A 435 14.48 0.16 -10.41
CA ALA A 435 15.16 1.10 -11.30
C ALA A 435 16.62 0.71 -11.56
N GLY A 436 17.34 0.30 -10.51
CA GLY A 436 18.73 -0.13 -10.59
C GLY A 436 18.94 -1.58 -11.05
N LYS A 437 17.87 -2.34 -11.30
CA LYS A 437 17.93 -3.78 -11.60
C LYS A 437 18.80 -4.56 -10.60
N LEU A 438 18.68 -4.22 -9.31
CA LEU A 438 19.55 -4.74 -8.26
C LEU A 438 19.29 -6.23 -7.95
N PHE A 439 18.05 -6.67 -8.18
CA PHE A 439 17.56 -8.02 -7.87
C PHE A 439 16.75 -8.59 -9.04
N PRO A 440 16.53 -9.92 -9.12
CA PRO A 440 15.63 -10.51 -10.10
C PRO A 440 14.20 -10.03 -9.90
N GLN A 441 13.52 -9.73 -11.02
CA GLN A 441 12.21 -9.08 -11.02
C GLN A 441 11.19 -9.93 -11.78
N ALA A 442 10.02 -10.10 -11.19
CA ALA A 442 8.83 -10.63 -11.87
C ALA A 442 7.77 -9.52 -11.91
N MET A 443 7.19 -9.25 -13.08
CA MET A 443 6.10 -8.30 -13.23
C MET A 443 4.80 -9.06 -13.45
N LEU A 444 3.86 -8.95 -12.49
CA LEU A 444 2.51 -9.43 -12.69
C LEU A 444 1.78 -8.46 -13.63
N ARG A 445 1.18 -8.98 -14.70
CA ARG A 445 0.59 -8.14 -15.75
C ARG A 445 -0.92 -8.30 -15.92
N GLU A 446 -1.48 -9.46 -15.57
CA GLU A 446 -2.91 -9.71 -15.72
C GLU A 446 -3.71 -9.14 -14.55
N VAL A 447 -4.58 -8.18 -14.84
CA VAL A 447 -5.43 -7.48 -13.87
C VAL A 447 -6.83 -8.11 -13.85
N TYR A 448 -7.26 -8.60 -12.69
CA TYR A 448 -8.56 -9.23 -12.51
C TYR A 448 -9.59 -8.34 -11.79
N ARG A 449 -9.19 -7.18 -11.27
CA ARG A 449 -10.09 -6.31 -10.49
C ARG A 449 -11.00 -5.46 -11.38
N CYS A 450 -10.40 -4.58 -12.17
CA CYS A 450 -11.09 -3.48 -12.83
C CYS A 450 -11.71 -3.91 -14.16
N ASN A 451 -12.67 -3.13 -14.65
CA ASN A 451 -13.14 -3.22 -16.03
C ASN A 451 -11.96 -3.09 -17.02
N PRO A 452 -11.94 -3.85 -18.14
CA PRO A 452 -10.87 -3.77 -19.13
C PRO A 452 -10.53 -2.36 -19.63
N ARG A 453 -11.53 -1.48 -19.78
CA ARG A 453 -11.33 -0.09 -20.21
C ARG A 453 -10.54 0.73 -19.20
N VAL A 454 -10.85 0.58 -17.90
CA VAL A 454 -10.08 1.21 -16.81
C VAL A 454 -8.68 0.62 -16.74
N THR A 455 -8.57 -0.70 -16.88
CA THR A 455 -7.26 -1.38 -16.86
C THR A 455 -6.35 -0.82 -17.94
N ASN A 456 -6.83 -0.69 -19.19
CA ASN A 456 -6.06 -0.13 -20.29
C ASN A 456 -5.70 1.34 -20.05
N LEU A 457 -6.67 2.16 -19.63
CA LEU A 457 -6.42 3.57 -19.30
C LEU A 457 -5.31 3.74 -18.25
N LEU A 458 -5.39 3.00 -17.13
CA LEU A 458 -4.37 3.08 -16.08
C LEU A 458 -3.04 2.44 -16.51
N SER A 459 -3.08 1.40 -17.35
CA SER A 459 -1.90 0.78 -17.97
C SER A 459 -1.11 1.81 -18.77
N ASP A 460 -1.78 2.58 -19.61
CA ASP A 460 -1.15 3.59 -20.46
C ASP A 460 -0.59 4.75 -19.61
N LEU A 461 -1.37 5.23 -18.62
CA LEU A 461 -0.98 6.36 -17.79
C LEU A 461 0.19 6.05 -16.83
N PHE A 462 0.26 4.84 -16.28
CA PHE A 462 1.16 4.54 -15.15
C PHE A 462 2.06 3.32 -15.34
N TYR A 463 1.82 2.48 -16.34
CA TYR A 463 2.55 1.21 -16.53
C TYR A 463 2.99 0.98 -17.98
N GLU A 464 3.12 2.04 -18.78
CA GLU A 464 3.64 2.00 -20.16
C GLU A 464 2.88 1.01 -21.07
N GLY A 465 1.57 0.86 -20.86
CA GLY A 465 0.73 -0.05 -21.65
C GLY A 465 1.00 -1.54 -21.40
N ARG A 466 1.72 -1.90 -20.33
CA ARG A 466 2.15 -3.29 -20.08
C ARG A 466 1.08 -4.18 -19.43
N LEU A 467 0.04 -3.63 -18.81
CA LEU A 467 -1.01 -4.42 -18.14
C LEU A 467 -1.97 -5.06 -19.14
N ILE A 468 -2.51 -6.21 -18.77
CA ILE A 468 -3.42 -7.02 -19.58
C ILE A 468 -4.70 -7.24 -18.77
N PRO A 469 -5.91 -6.96 -19.29
CA PRO A 469 -7.14 -7.34 -18.63
C PRO A 469 -7.27 -8.87 -18.53
N GLY A 470 -7.30 -9.40 -17.31
CA GLY A 470 -7.55 -10.83 -17.02
C GLY A 470 -9.04 -11.18 -16.90
N VAL A 471 -9.92 -10.21 -17.15
CA VAL A 471 -11.38 -10.33 -17.12
C VAL A 471 -11.98 -9.74 -18.39
N THR A 472 -13.18 -10.20 -18.76
CA THR A 472 -13.93 -9.62 -19.87
C THR A 472 -14.75 -8.42 -19.41
N GLU A 473 -15.15 -7.55 -20.35
CA GLU A 473 -16.03 -6.41 -20.03
C GLU A 473 -17.33 -6.87 -19.37
N ASN A 474 -17.90 -7.99 -19.84
CA ASN A 474 -19.14 -8.57 -19.31
C ASN A 474 -19.05 -8.98 -17.83
N GLN A 475 -17.86 -9.35 -17.36
CA GLN A 475 -17.63 -9.67 -15.95
C GLN A 475 -17.50 -8.42 -15.06
N ARG A 476 -17.38 -7.22 -15.65
CA ARG A 476 -17.10 -5.95 -14.94
C ARG A 476 -17.98 -4.78 -15.41
N ASN A 477 -19.17 -5.07 -15.93
CA ASN A 477 -20.11 -4.06 -16.42
C ASN A 477 -21.56 -4.36 -16.00
N GLU A 478 -21.80 -5.26 -15.03
CA GLU A 478 -23.14 -5.64 -14.60
C GLU A 478 -23.96 -4.44 -14.11
N PHE A 479 -23.39 -3.62 -13.23
CA PHE A 479 -23.97 -2.39 -12.72
C PHE A 479 -24.33 -1.44 -13.88
N ILE A 480 -23.38 -1.20 -14.77
CA ILE A 480 -23.54 -0.30 -15.92
C ILE A 480 -24.67 -0.79 -16.84
N ARG A 481 -24.72 -2.10 -17.13
CA ARG A 481 -25.76 -2.71 -17.98
C ARG A 481 -27.13 -2.74 -17.31
N LYS A 482 -27.20 -3.00 -16.01
CA LYS A 482 -28.45 -3.13 -15.26
C LYS A 482 -28.99 -1.80 -14.74
N ARG A 483 -28.24 -0.70 -14.86
CA ARG A 483 -28.64 0.65 -14.47
C ARG A 483 -28.59 1.67 -15.63
N PRO A 484 -29.29 1.41 -16.75
CA PRO A 484 -29.40 2.38 -17.85
C PRO A 484 -30.20 3.64 -17.48
N ASP A 485 -30.91 3.63 -16.34
CA ASP A 485 -31.56 4.81 -15.75
C ASP A 485 -30.57 5.81 -15.14
N PHE A 486 -29.33 5.36 -14.92
CA PHE A 486 -28.33 6.09 -14.16
C PHE A 486 -27.03 6.30 -14.94
N TRP A 487 -26.56 5.29 -15.67
CA TRP A 487 -25.27 5.37 -16.36
C TRP A 487 -25.44 5.88 -17.81
N PRO A 488 -24.73 6.94 -18.23
CA PRO A 488 -24.98 7.63 -19.50
C PRO A 488 -24.60 6.81 -20.74
N ALA A 489 -23.50 6.04 -20.67
CA ALA A 489 -23.03 5.22 -21.78
C ALA A 489 -22.53 3.86 -21.29
N THR A 490 -23.05 2.78 -21.85
CA THR A 490 -22.74 1.41 -21.38
C THR A 490 -21.30 0.97 -21.65
N GLN A 491 -20.59 1.69 -22.51
CA GLN A 491 -19.27 1.31 -23.01
C GLN A 491 -18.10 1.84 -22.17
N PHE A 492 -18.32 2.88 -21.34
CA PHE A 492 -17.25 3.50 -20.57
C PHE A 492 -17.55 3.52 -19.06
N PRO A 493 -16.71 2.90 -18.22
CA PRO A 493 -16.94 2.71 -16.79
C PRO A 493 -16.52 3.89 -15.90
N VAL A 494 -16.22 5.06 -16.48
CA VAL A 494 -15.90 6.27 -15.71
C VAL A 494 -16.90 7.36 -16.08
N MET A 495 -17.54 7.94 -15.08
CA MET A 495 -18.45 9.08 -15.21
C MET A 495 -17.89 10.27 -14.45
N ILE A 496 -17.96 11.47 -15.04
CA ILE A 496 -17.58 12.71 -14.36
C ILE A 496 -18.83 13.53 -14.12
N VAL A 497 -19.08 13.85 -12.86
CA VAL A 497 -20.08 14.82 -12.43
C VAL A 497 -19.38 16.17 -12.31
N ASN A 498 -19.66 17.08 -13.24
CA ASN A 498 -19.16 18.43 -13.20
C ASN A 498 -19.78 19.17 -12.01
N ASN A 499 -18.93 19.50 -11.04
CA ASN A 499 -19.27 20.35 -9.91
C ASN A 499 -18.39 21.59 -9.96
N GLU A 500 -18.97 22.74 -10.27
CA GLU A 500 -18.24 23.99 -10.43
C GLU A 500 -18.04 24.72 -9.10
N ASP A 501 -18.79 24.34 -8.07
CA ASP A 501 -18.76 24.96 -6.75
C ASP A 501 -17.39 24.87 -6.07
N ARG A 502 -16.97 26.00 -5.52
CA ARG A 502 -15.68 26.16 -4.86
C ARG A 502 -15.67 25.54 -3.45
N GLY A 503 -14.63 24.77 -3.16
CA GLY A 503 -14.38 24.26 -1.82
C GLY A 503 -14.01 25.38 -0.82
N SER A 504 -14.43 25.23 0.43
CA SER A 504 -14.06 26.09 1.55
C SER A 504 -12.86 25.51 2.32
N ARG A 505 -11.99 26.38 2.83
CA ARG A 505 -10.81 25.98 3.60
C ARG A 505 -11.20 25.69 5.05
N VAL A 506 -10.71 24.57 5.60
CA VAL A 506 -10.86 24.19 7.02
C VAL A 506 -9.49 23.79 7.54
N GLY A 507 -8.91 24.62 8.42
CA GLY A 507 -7.53 24.49 8.86
C GLY A 507 -6.55 24.49 7.67
N THR A 508 -5.78 23.41 7.54
CA THR A 508 -4.82 23.17 6.44
C THR A 508 -5.41 22.37 5.27
N SER A 509 -6.70 22.02 5.31
CA SER A 509 -7.39 21.19 4.30
C SER A 509 -8.59 21.92 3.67
N TYR A 510 -9.34 21.22 2.82
CA TYR A 510 -10.52 21.74 2.12
C TYR A 510 -11.71 20.80 2.26
N GLN A 511 -12.91 21.37 2.24
CA GLN A 511 -14.18 20.67 2.16
C GLN A 511 -15.14 21.39 1.19
N ASN A 512 -16.11 20.66 0.66
CA ASN A 512 -17.09 21.15 -0.29
C ASN A 512 -18.46 20.55 0.02
N ASN A 513 -19.37 21.39 0.51
CA ASN A 513 -20.72 20.98 0.88
C ASN A 513 -21.57 20.61 -0.36
N SER A 514 -21.30 21.22 -1.52
CA SER A 514 -21.99 20.86 -2.76
C SER A 514 -21.62 19.44 -3.22
N GLU A 515 -20.33 19.07 -3.12
CA GLU A 515 -19.92 17.68 -3.35
C GLU A 515 -20.53 16.73 -2.32
N GLU A 516 -20.66 17.14 -1.05
CA GLU A 516 -21.30 16.32 -0.01
C GLU A 516 -22.76 16.00 -0.36
N GLU A 517 -23.55 17.00 -0.77
CA GLU A 517 -24.93 16.83 -1.20
C GLU A 517 -25.04 16.00 -2.50
N THR A 518 -24.09 16.21 -3.42
CA THR A 518 -23.94 15.40 -4.63
C THR A 518 -23.71 13.93 -4.28
N VAL A 519 -22.81 13.62 -3.34
CA VAL A 519 -22.56 12.26 -2.86
C VAL A 519 -23.81 11.65 -2.24
N LYS A 520 -24.54 12.37 -1.37
CA LYS A 520 -25.80 11.90 -0.78
C LYS A 520 -26.83 11.55 -1.86
N THR A 521 -26.96 12.41 -2.86
CA THR A 521 -27.88 12.23 -4.00
C THR A 521 -27.50 11.01 -4.83
N LEU A 522 -26.21 10.86 -5.18
CA LEU A 522 -25.70 9.69 -5.88
C LEU A 522 -25.96 8.41 -5.10
N LEU A 523 -25.69 8.39 -3.80
CA LEU A 523 -25.93 7.22 -2.95
C LEU A 523 -27.40 6.82 -2.90
N ASN A 524 -28.31 7.78 -2.76
CA ASN A 524 -29.76 7.51 -2.78
C ASN A 524 -30.17 6.86 -4.12
N ARG A 525 -29.61 7.32 -5.24
CA ARG A 525 -29.92 6.79 -6.57
C ARG A 525 -29.25 5.44 -6.86
N LEU A 526 -28.00 5.26 -6.46
CA LEU A 526 -27.24 4.03 -6.64
C LEU A 526 -27.87 2.87 -5.86
N THR A 527 -28.37 3.13 -4.66
CA THR A 527 -29.00 2.13 -3.79
C THR A 527 -30.50 1.92 -4.05
N LYS A 528 -31.13 2.77 -4.88
CA LYS A 528 -32.50 2.57 -5.36
C LYS A 528 -32.56 1.35 -6.28
N LYS A 529 -33.52 0.46 -6.01
CA LYS A 529 -33.77 -0.70 -6.87
C LYS A 529 -34.30 -0.24 -8.23
N TYR A 530 -33.74 -0.79 -9.30
CA TYR A 530 -34.18 -0.56 -10.69
C TYR A 530 -34.16 -1.88 -11.45
N ASN A 531 -35.27 -2.23 -12.11
CA ASN A 531 -35.43 -3.48 -12.88
C ASN A 531 -34.91 -4.74 -12.14
N GLY A 532 -35.24 -4.88 -10.86
CA GLY A 532 -34.81 -6.03 -10.07
C GLY A 532 -33.40 -5.92 -9.47
N TYR A 533 -32.54 -5.06 -10.00
CA TYR A 533 -31.17 -4.86 -9.55
C TYR A 533 -31.07 -3.79 -8.46
N LYS A 534 -30.25 -4.04 -7.43
CA LYS A 534 -30.01 -3.11 -6.32
C LYS A 534 -28.56 -3.25 -5.86
N LEU A 535 -27.83 -2.13 -5.81
CA LEU A 535 -26.54 -2.09 -5.10
C LEU A 535 -26.78 -1.98 -3.61
N GLN A 536 -26.03 -2.75 -2.83
CA GLN A 536 -25.95 -2.55 -1.41
C GLN A 536 -25.02 -1.38 -1.10
N PRO A 537 -25.23 -0.64 0.01
CA PRO A 537 -24.32 0.43 0.38
C PRO A 537 -22.87 -0.04 0.58
N SER A 538 -22.68 -1.29 1.02
CA SER A 538 -21.37 -1.94 1.15
C SER A 538 -20.63 -2.12 -0.18
N ASP A 539 -21.35 -2.12 -1.31
CA ASP A 539 -20.80 -2.23 -2.66
C ASP A 539 -20.22 -0.90 -3.17
N ILE A 540 -20.43 0.18 -2.41
CA ILE A 540 -20.03 1.54 -2.77
C ILE A 540 -18.90 2.01 -1.83
N GLY A 541 -17.91 2.69 -2.41
CA GLY A 541 -16.85 3.38 -1.67
C GLY A 541 -16.82 4.86 -2.01
N VAL A 542 -16.53 5.70 -1.03
CA VAL A 542 -16.33 7.15 -1.23
C VAL A 542 -14.89 7.48 -0.86
N ILE A 543 -14.17 8.08 -1.79
CA ILE A 543 -12.78 8.48 -1.65
C ILE A 543 -12.70 9.99 -1.81
N SER A 544 -11.97 10.67 -0.93
CA SER A 544 -11.59 12.06 -1.14
C SER A 544 -10.08 12.24 -1.03
N PHE A 545 -9.57 13.25 -1.73
CA PHE A 545 -8.18 13.69 -1.63
C PHE A 545 -7.90 14.50 -0.35
N TYR A 546 -8.92 15.13 0.25
CA TYR A 546 -8.76 16.07 1.36
C TYR A 546 -9.31 15.51 2.68
N ALA A 547 -8.52 15.59 3.74
CA ALA A 547 -8.90 15.09 5.06
C ALA A 547 -10.15 15.80 5.64
N ALA A 548 -10.32 17.12 5.42
CA ALA A 548 -11.51 17.83 5.87
C ALA A 548 -12.77 17.35 5.13
N GLN A 549 -12.72 17.17 3.80
CA GLN A 549 -13.82 16.58 3.05
C GLN A 549 -14.13 15.15 3.48
N THR A 550 -13.11 14.32 3.69
CA THR A 550 -13.31 12.97 4.23
C THR A 550 -14.03 13.01 5.57
N SER A 551 -13.68 13.95 6.45
CA SER A 551 -14.32 14.11 7.76
C SER A 551 -15.78 14.52 7.65
N LEU A 552 -16.08 15.47 6.76
CA LEU A 552 -17.43 15.90 6.43
C LEU A 552 -18.28 14.71 5.94
N LEU A 553 -17.77 13.98 4.96
CA LEU A 553 -18.45 12.81 4.37
C LEU A 553 -18.63 11.67 5.37
N ILE A 554 -17.63 11.37 6.22
CA ILE A 554 -17.78 10.33 7.25
C ILE A 554 -18.92 10.67 8.21
N GLY A 555 -19.04 11.94 8.63
CA GLY A 555 -20.14 12.41 9.45
C GLY A 555 -21.50 12.19 8.76
N SER A 556 -21.59 12.58 7.49
CA SER A 556 -22.84 12.57 6.73
C SER A 556 -23.28 11.21 6.19
N LEU A 557 -22.35 10.26 6.09
CA LEU A 557 -22.61 8.92 5.55
C LEU A 557 -22.65 7.82 6.62
N ARG A 558 -22.53 8.18 7.89
CA ARG A 558 -22.34 7.27 9.03
C ARG A 558 -23.33 6.10 9.08
N ASP A 559 -24.62 6.38 8.93
CA ASP A 559 -25.68 5.36 9.04
C ASP A 559 -26.06 4.73 7.69
N ARG A 560 -25.29 5.03 6.64
CA ARG A 560 -25.56 4.51 5.29
C ARG A 560 -24.85 3.20 5.01
N GLY A 561 -23.89 2.77 5.83
CA GLY A 561 -23.14 1.52 5.59
C GLY A 561 -22.16 1.60 4.42
N VAL A 562 -21.71 2.82 4.07
CA VAL A 562 -20.78 3.08 2.96
C VAL A 562 -19.38 3.31 3.52
N LYS A 563 -18.35 2.69 2.92
CA LYS A 563 -16.96 2.94 3.32
C LYS A 563 -16.50 4.29 2.75
N CYS A 564 -16.08 5.20 3.61
CA CYS A 564 -15.55 6.52 3.23
C CYS A 564 -14.15 6.73 3.81
N GLY A 565 -13.23 7.31 3.04
CA GLY A 565 -11.85 7.55 3.48
C GLY A 565 -11.04 8.46 2.57
N THR A 566 -9.81 8.77 2.97
CA THR A 566 -8.83 9.38 2.07
C THR A 566 -8.29 8.35 1.08
N VAL A 567 -7.63 8.80 0.00
CA VAL A 567 -6.95 7.90 -0.96
C VAL A 567 -6.02 6.91 -0.24
N ASP A 568 -5.20 7.41 0.70
CA ASP A 568 -4.24 6.63 1.48
C ASP A 568 -4.95 5.57 2.35
N ALA A 569 -6.03 5.98 3.04
CA ALA A 569 -6.79 5.06 3.90
C ALA A 569 -7.60 4.02 3.11
N PHE A 570 -7.89 4.27 1.83
CA PHE A 570 -8.62 3.34 0.97
C PHE A 570 -7.73 2.28 0.31
N GLN A 571 -6.41 2.35 0.47
CA GLN A 571 -5.50 1.37 -0.10
C GLN A 571 -5.80 -0.04 0.42
N GLY A 572 -5.70 -1.03 -0.47
CA GLY A 572 -6.05 -2.42 -0.18
C GLY A 572 -7.55 -2.72 -0.12
N SER A 573 -8.41 -1.71 -0.19
CA SER A 573 -9.87 -1.86 -0.27
C SER A 573 -10.36 -1.73 -1.70
N GLU A 574 -11.39 -2.49 -2.07
CA GLU A 574 -12.06 -2.40 -3.37
C GLU A 574 -13.58 -2.43 -3.21
N ARG A 575 -14.31 -1.87 -4.19
CA ARG A 575 -15.77 -1.77 -4.20
C ARG A 575 -16.30 -1.93 -5.62
N GLU A 576 -17.58 -2.27 -5.78
CA GLU A 576 -18.21 -2.36 -7.10
C GLU A 576 -18.22 -0.99 -7.78
N VAL A 577 -18.61 0.04 -7.03
CA VAL A 577 -18.64 1.43 -7.48
C VAL A 577 -17.82 2.31 -6.53
N ILE A 578 -16.97 3.18 -7.09
CA ILE A 578 -16.23 4.20 -6.33
C ILE A 578 -16.73 5.59 -6.71
N ILE A 579 -16.98 6.42 -5.69
CA ILE A 579 -17.20 7.85 -5.84
C ILE A 579 -15.93 8.58 -5.39
N LEU A 580 -15.32 9.35 -6.27
CA LEU A 580 -14.07 10.08 -6.04
C LEU A 580 -14.33 11.59 -6.01
N CYS A 581 -14.14 12.20 -4.85
CA CYS A 581 -14.37 13.62 -4.60
C CYS A 581 -13.07 14.42 -4.81
N CYS A 582 -13.09 15.34 -5.77
CA CYS A 582 -11.98 16.25 -6.06
C CYS A 582 -11.94 17.45 -5.11
N THR A 583 -13.09 17.84 -4.55
CA THR A 583 -13.31 18.84 -3.49
C THR A 583 -13.06 20.29 -3.89
N ASN A 584 -12.06 20.56 -4.72
CA ASN A 584 -11.65 21.92 -5.05
C ASN A 584 -11.81 22.23 -6.54
N GLU A 585 -12.11 23.49 -6.84
CA GLU A 585 -12.26 24.00 -8.22
C GLU A 585 -10.95 23.86 -9.01
N ARG A 586 -9.82 24.06 -8.33
CA ARG A 586 -8.47 23.97 -8.91
C ARG A 586 -7.83 22.69 -8.43
N ILE A 587 -7.28 21.93 -9.39
CA ILE A 587 -6.55 20.72 -9.10
C ILE A 587 -5.18 21.09 -8.54
N SER A 588 -4.99 20.81 -7.26
CA SER A 588 -3.75 21.03 -6.53
C SER A 588 -2.64 20.07 -7.02
N GLN A 589 -1.38 20.43 -6.79
CA GLN A 589 -0.25 19.56 -7.13
C GLN A 589 -0.35 18.19 -6.47
N PHE A 590 -0.84 18.12 -5.22
CA PHE A 590 -0.97 16.85 -4.51
C PHE A 590 -2.04 15.93 -5.13
N MET A 591 -3.10 16.48 -5.73
CA MET A 591 -4.08 15.71 -6.52
C MET A 591 -3.54 15.24 -7.86
N GLN A 592 -2.45 15.85 -8.35
CA GLN A 592 -1.76 15.43 -9.57
C GLN A 592 -0.68 14.37 -9.32
N MET A 593 -0.48 13.93 -8.07
CA MET A 593 0.45 12.86 -7.76
C MET A 593 -0.02 11.54 -8.39
N SER A 594 0.73 11.07 -9.40
CA SER A 594 0.43 9.85 -10.16
C SER A 594 0.08 8.65 -9.27
N LYS A 595 0.89 8.42 -8.23
CA LYS A 595 0.72 7.31 -7.27
C LYS A 595 -0.65 7.36 -6.56
N ARG A 596 -1.16 8.55 -6.22
CA ARG A 596 -2.47 8.72 -5.56
C ARG A 596 -3.62 8.55 -6.56
N ILE A 597 -3.49 9.09 -7.78
CA ILE A 597 -4.50 8.92 -8.84
C ILE A 597 -4.65 7.44 -9.20
N ASN A 598 -3.52 6.76 -9.40
CA ASN A 598 -3.47 5.32 -9.69
C ASN A 598 -4.20 4.53 -8.59
N VAL A 599 -3.90 4.80 -7.32
CA VAL A 599 -4.65 4.18 -6.21
C VAL A 599 -6.14 4.47 -6.31
N ALA A 600 -6.56 5.74 -6.38
CA ALA A 600 -7.97 6.12 -6.34
C ALA A 600 -8.78 5.49 -7.49
N MET A 601 -8.26 5.56 -8.72
CA MET A 601 -8.91 5.05 -9.92
C MET A 601 -8.93 3.52 -9.99
N SER A 602 -8.00 2.84 -9.31
CA SER A 602 -7.90 1.37 -9.33
C SER A 602 -8.72 0.66 -8.24
N ARG A 603 -9.56 1.37 -7.48
CA ARG A 603 -10.37 0.76 -6.40
C ARG A 603 -11.72 0.22 -6.87
N ALA A 604 -12.20 0.68 -8.03
CA ALA A 604 -13.47 0.23 -8.58
C ALA A 604 -13.33 -1.10 -9.33
N ARG A 605 -14.25 -2.04 -9.08
CA ARG A 605 -14.41 -3.24 -9.89
C ARG A 605 -15.18 -2.94 -11.16
N GLN A 606 -16.32 -2.24 -11.06
CA GLN A 606 -17.20 -1.99 -12.20
C GLN A 606 -17.14 -0.55 -12.69
N ALA A 607 -17.27 0.44 -11.80
CA ALA A 607 -17.41 1.83 -12.23
C ALA A 607 -16.84 2.87 -11.25
N THR A 608 -16.33 3.97 -11.79
CA THR A 608 -15.85 5.13 -11.02
C THR A 608 -16.66 6.38 -11.38
N ILE A 609 -17.14 7.09 -10.36
CA ILE A 609 -17.83 8.37 -10.49
C ILE A 609 -16.90 9.44 -9.90
N ILE A 610 -16.40 10.34 -10.74
CA ILE A 610 -15.55 11.45 -10.30
C ILE A 610 -16.45 12.67 -10.12
N ILE A 611 -16.41 13.31 -8.96
CA ILE A 611 -17.07 14.60 -8.72
C ILE A 611 -15.97 15.66 -8.70
N GLY A 612 -16.07 16.67 -9.54
CA GLY A 612 -15.10 17.77 -9.58
C GLY A 612 -15.33 18.75 -10.72
N ASN A 613 -14.59 19.85 -10.69
CA ASN A 613 -14.68 20.88 -11.72
C ASN A 613 -13.99 20.41 -13.01
N VAL A 614 -14.77 20.18 -14.07
CA VAL A 614 -14.27 19.65 -15.35
C VAL A 614 -13.23 20.57 -15.98
N ASN A 615 -13.42 21.89 -15.91
CA ASN A 615 -12.47 22.85 -16.46
C ASN A 615 -11.11 22.77 -15.73
N GLY A 616 -11.13 22.62 -14.41
CA GLY A 616 -9.93 22.37 -13.61
C GLY A 616 -9.24 21.04 -13.97
N LEU A 617 -10.01 19.97 -14.16
CA LEU A 617 -9.48 18.66 -14.53
C LEU A 617 -8.86 18.64 -15.93
N LYS A 618 -9.42 19.37 -16.91
CA LYS A 618 -8.91 19.46 -18.29
C LYS A 618 -7.51 20.04 -18.42
N VAL A 619 -7.13 20.92 -17.49
CA VAL A 619 -5.81 21.57 -17.51
C VAL A 619 -4.80 20.88 -16.60
N ALA A 620 -5.19 19.79 -15.93
CA ALA A 620 -4.37 19.09 -14.95
C ALA A 620 -3.83 17.76 -15.51
N GLY A 621 -2.52 17.69 -15.71
CA GLY A 621 -1.72 16.50 -16.06
C GLY A 621 -2.49 15.24 -16.49
N TYR A 622 -2.49 14.22 -15.63
CA TYR A 622 -3.17 12.94 -15.86
C TYR A 622 -4.69 13.04 -15.91
N TRP A 623 -5.29 14.01 -15.21
CA TRP A 623 -6.73 14.19 -15.19
C TRP A 623 -7.26 14.58 -16.57
N ARG A 624 -6.53 15.37 -17.33
CA ARG A 624 -6.87 15.74 -18.71
C ARG A 624 -7.15 14.52 -19.56
N ASP A 625 -6.33 13.49 -19.47
CA ASP A 625 -6.48 12.28 -20.28
C ASP A 625 -7.72 11.48 -19.83
N ILE A 626 -8.00 11.42 -18.53
CA ILE A 626 -9.22 10.83 -17.98
C ILE A 626 -10.47 11.60 -18.44
N VAL A 627 -10.45 12.94 -18.40
CA VAL A 627 -11.55 13.78 -18.88
C VAL A 627 -11.77 13.57 -20.37
N ARG A 628 -10.71 13.57 -21.17
CA ARG A 628 -10.79 13.37 -22.63
C ARG A 628 -11.49 12.06 -22.98
N GLU A 629 -11.17 10.97 -22.29
CA GLU A 629 -11.84 9.69 -22.50
C GLU A 629 -13.30 9.72 -22.04
N ALA A 630 -13.61 10.38 -20.92
CA ALA A 630 -14.99 10.56 -20.47
C ALA A 630 -15.82 11.39 -21.47
N GLU A 631 -15.25 12.46 -22.04
CA GLU A 631 -15.90 13.30 -23.07
C GLU A 631 -16.17 12.52 -24.35
N ARG A 632 -15.18 11.76 -24.83
CA ARG A 632 -15.31 10.92 -26.04
C ARG A 632 -16.48 9.94 -25.94
N HIS A 633 -16.80 9.48 -24.74
CA HIS A 633 -17.88 8.53 -24.48
C HIS A 633 -19.14 9.18 -23.90
N TYR A 634 -19.24 10.51 -23.91
CA TYR A 634 -20.40 11.27 -23.39
C TYR A 634 -20.73 10.97 -21.91
N CYS A 635 -19.70 10.72 -21.10
CA CYS A 635 -19.81 10.38 -19.69
C CYS A 635 -19.61 11.58 -18.74
N ILE A 636 -19.84 12.80 -19.22
CA ILE A 636 -19.83 14.02 -18.39
C ILE A 636 -21.26 14.49 -18.16
N ILE A 637 -21.62 14.67 -16.89
CA ILE A 637 -22.96 15.08 -16.44
C ILE A 637 -22.82 16.30 -15.52
N GLN A 638 -23.78 17.23 -15.57
CA GLN A 638 -23.83 18.37 -14.66
C GLN A 638 -24.42 17.97 -13.31
N ALA A 639 -23.85 18.43 -12.20
CA ALA A 639 -24.31 18.07 -10.85
C ALA A 639 -25.80 18.38 -10.63
N GLU A 640 -26.27 19.52 -11.13
CA GLU A 640 -27.66 19.99 -11.03
C GLU A 640 -28.64 19.05 -11.73
N SER A 641 -28.18 18.41 -12.81
CA SER A 641 -29.00 17.47 -13.58
C SER A 641 -29.16 16.10 -12.91
N LEU A 642 -28.42 15.81 -11.82
CA LEU A 642 -28.50 14.53 -11.10
C LEU A 642 -29.88 14.25 -10.49
N GLY A 643 -30.69 15.28 -10.23
CA GLY A 643 -32.08 15.13 -9.75
C GLY A 643 -33.05 14.65 -10.85
N ASP A 644 -32.80 15.07 -12.10
CA ASP A 644 -33.74 14.98 -13.22
C ASP A 644 -33.19 14.20 -14.42
N ILE A 645 -32.19 13.32 -14.22
CA ILE A 645 -31.55 12.62 -15.34
C ILE A 645 -32.57 11.78 -16.14
N ARG A 646 -33.13 12.38 -17.18
CA ARG A 646 -33.64 11.70 -18.37
C ARG A 646 -32.45 11.52 -19.29
N ILE A 647 -31.74 10.41 -19.14
CA ILE A 647 -30.69 10.03 -20.08
C ILE A 647 -31.38 9.89 -21.43
N GLN A 648 -31.10 10.80 -22.37
CA GLN A 648 -31.57 10.61 -23.73
C GLN A 648 -30.98 9.28 -24.22
N PRO A 649 -31.80 8.33 -24.71
CA PRO A 649 -31.28 7.09 -25.25
C PRO A 649 -30.27 7.44 -26.33
N TYR A 650 -29.10 6.82 -26.29
CA TYR A 650 -28.09 6.89 -27.32
C TYR A 650 -28.76 6.73 -28.69
N ARG A 651 -28.91 7.84 -29.42
CA ARG A 651 -29.20 7.78 -30.86
C ARG A 651 -27.89 7.32 -31.47
N ALA A 652 -27.88 6.09 -31.97
CA ALA A 652 -26.79 5.57 -32.77
C ALA A 652 -26.56 6.52 -33.95
N ALA A 653 -25.66 7.49 -33.76
CA ALA A 653 -25.08 8.23 -34.86
C ALA A 653 -24.44 7.19 -35.77
N GLN A 654 -24.73 7.34 -37.06
CA GLN A 654 -24.37 6.46 -38.16
C GLN A 654 -22.98 5.85 -37.98
N ARG A 655 -22.84 4.58 -38.38
CA ARG A 655 -21.59 3.85 -38.57
C ARG A 655 -20.50 4.76 -39.17
N GLN A 656 -19.78 5.48 -38.33
CA GLN A 656 -18.46 5.98 -38.61
C GLN A 656 -17.53 4.93 -38.03
N ASN A 657 -16.68 4.41 -38.91
CA ASN A 657 -15.74 3.32 -38.69
C ASN A 657 -15.28 3.27 -37.24
N THR A 658 -15.59 2.16 -36.57
CA THR A 658 -14.83 1.71 -35.40
C THR A 658 -13.38 1.58 -35.85
N GLU A 659 -12.60 2.64 -35.71
CA GLU A 659 -11.17 2.50 -35.48
C GLU A 659 -11.05 1.78 -34.14
N GLU A 660 -11.04 0.44 -34.24
CA GLU A 660 -10.48 -0.40 -33.22
C GLU A 660 -9.11 0.17 -32.84
N TYR A 661 -8.83 0.17 -31.55
CA TYR A 661 -7.53 0.55 -31.02
C TYR A 661 -6.48 -0.48 -31.50
N HIS A 662 -5.98 -0.31 -32.72
CA HIS A 662 -4.77 -0.93 -33.24
C HIS A 662 -3.64 0.08 -33.14
N ASN A 663 -3.03 0.16 -31.95
CA ASN A 663 -1.64 0.60 -31.89
C ASN A 663 -0.81 -0.50 -32.56
N ASN A 664 -0.26 -0.22 -33.74
CA ASN A 664 0.64 -1.07 -34.53
C ASN A 664 2.00 -1.35 -33.86
N ARG A 665 2.06 -1.50 -32.53
CA ARG A 665 3.29 -1.85 -31.80
C ARG A 665 3.20 -3.08 -30.90
N THR A 666 2.08 -3.81 -30.91
CA THR A 666 1.97 -5.08 -30.18
C THR A 666 1.12 -6.08 -30.95
N GLN A 667 1.74 -6.75 -31.95
CA GLN A 667 1.31 -8.10 -32.32
C GLN A 667 2.24 -9.09 -31.62
N VAL A 668 1.74 -9.70 -30.56
CA VAL A 668 2.20 -11.02 -30.10
C VAL A 668 1.08 -11.98 -30.52
N PRO A 669 1.36 -13.10 -31.23
CA PRO A 669 0.32 -13.97 -31.76
C PRO A 669 -0.55 -14.58 -30.64
N ARG A 670 -1.87 -14.44 -30.73
CA ARG A 670 -2.83 -15.22 -29.94
C ARG A 670 -2.89 -16.64 -30.52
N VAL A 671 -2.45 -17.62 -29.75
CA VAL A 671 -2.71 -19.04 -30.03
C VAL A 671 -4.08 -19.39 -29.46
N SER A 672 -5.05 -19.61 -30.33
CA SER A 672 -6.29 -20.31 -29.99
C SER A 672 -6.67 -21.22 -31.15
N ASN A 673 -6.32 -22.50 -31.03
CA ASN A 673 -7.09 -23.66 -31.51
C ASN A 673 -6.34 -24.95 -31.10
N GLN A 674 -6.64 -25.45 -29.90
CA GLN A 674 -6.39 -26.83 -29.52
C GLN A 674 -7.54 -27.69 -30.05
N SER A 675 -7.49 -28.05 -31.33
CA SER A 675 -8.21 -29.21 -31.88
C SER A 675 -7.87 -29.39 -33.36
N LEU A 676 -6.59 -29.57 -33.68
CA LEU A 676 -6.06 -30.17 -34.92
C LEU A 676 -4.55 -29.97 -34.85
N ILE A 677 -3.84 -30.96 -34.27
CA ILE A 677 -2.44 -31.37 -34.46
C ILE A 677 -2.18 -32.33 -33.29
N SER A 678 -2.81 -33.51 -33.35
CA SER A 678 -2.42 -34.69 -32.56
C SER A 678 -1.90 -35.82 -33.45
N ASN A 679 -1.74 -35.56 -34.75
CA ASN A 679 -1.16 -36.52 -35.70
C ASN A 679 -0.15 -35.78 -36.56
N GLN A 680 1.12 -35.82 -36.16
CA GLN A 680 2.34 -35.74 -36.98
C GLN A 680 3.45 -35.09 -36.15
N MET A 681 4.17 -35.92 -35.40
CA MET A 681 5.62 -35.81 -35.12
C MET A 681 6.04 -37.13 -34.48
N GLY A 682 5.89 -38.22 -35.26
CA GLY A 682 6.76 -39.37 -35.12
C GLY A 682 8.01 -39.05 -35.93
N VAL A 683 9.16 -39.05 -35.23
CA VAL A 683 10.50 -39.48 -35.68
C VAL A 683 10.85 -39.17 -37.14
N LEU A 684 11.95 -38.45 -37.40
CA LEU A 684 13.04 -38.96 -38.23
C LEU A 684 14.21 -37.98 -38.37
N SER A 685 15.37 -38.58 -38.18
CA SER A 685 16.74 -38.15 -38.47
C SER A 685 16.98 -37.85 -39.95
N ILE A 686 17.78 -36.80 -40.18
CA ILE A 686 18.82 -36.59 -41.21
C ILE A 686 18.67 -37.37 -42.53
N SER A 687 18.45 -36.63 -43.63
CA SER A 687 19.08 -36.90 -44.93
C SER A 687 19.09 -35.63 -45.81
N SER A 688 20.03 -35.61 -46.76
CA SER A 688 20.68 -34.51 -47.50
C SER A 688 19.78 -33.64 -48.42
N PRO A 689 20.26 -32.47 -48.93
CA PRO A 689 19.44 -31.42 -49.51
C PRO A 689 19.26 -31.53 -51.04
N ASN A 690 18.08 -31.09 -51.53
CA ASN A 690 17.79 -30.91 -52.96
C ASN A 690 18.02 -29.43 -53.37
N PRO A 691 18.87 -29.10 -54.37
CA PRO A 691 19.36 -27.74 -54.59
C PRO A 691 18.62 -27.00 -55.71
N GLU A 692 17.32 -26.74 -55.58
CA GLU A 692 16.60 -25.85 -56.52
C GLU A 692 15.63 -24.85 -55.84
N LEU A 693 15.57 -24.81 -54.51
CA LEU A 693 14.69 -23.90 -53.76
C LEU A 693 15.45 -22.89 -52.88
N SER A 694 16.64 -22.43 -53.31
CA SER A 694 17.55 -21.61 -52.49
C SER A 694 17.75 -20.17 -53.00
N THR A 695 17.42 -19.87 -54.26
CA THR A 695 17.74 -18.57 -54.88
C THR A 695 16.69 -17.49 -54.62
N LEU A 696 15.40 -17.81 -54.55
CA LEU A 696 14.32 -16.83 -54.34
C LEU A 696 14.13 -16.39 -52.88
N LEU A 697 14.39 -17.28 -51.91
CA LEU A 697 14.28 -16.97 -50.48
C LEU A 697 15.45 -16.13 -49.93
N SER A 698 16.59 -16.06 -50.62
CA SER A 698 17.77 -15.34 -50.13
C SER A 698 17.68 -13.82 -50.30
N ALA A 699 17.00 -13.36 -51.36
CA ALA A 699 16.90 -11.93 -51.69
C ALA A 699 15.96 -11.19 -50.74
N GLU A 700 14.77 -11.73 -50.47
CA GLU A 700 13.79 -11.12 -49.54
C GLU A 700 14.32 -11.12 -48.09
N VAL A 701 15.03 -12.17 -47.68
CA VAL A 701 15.68 -12.22 -46.36
C VAL A 701 16.82 -11.22 -46.23
N MET A 702 17.56 -10.94 -47.32
CA MET A 702 18.59 -9.90 -47.33
C MET A 702 17.98 -8.49 -47.23
N VAL A 703 16.86 -8.24 -47.92
CA VAL A 703 16.16 -6.94 -47.84
C VAL A 703 15.63 -6.71 -46.43
N LEU A 704 14.94 -7.69 -45.84
CA LEU A 704 14.41 -7.59 -44.48
C LEU A 704 15.52 -7.43 -43.41
N LYS A 705 16.67 -8.11 -43.58
CA LYS A 705 17.82 -7.91 -42.69
C LYS A 705 18.37 -6.50 -42.79
N LYS A 706 18.47 -5.95 -44.00
CA LYS A 706 18.95 -4.58 -44.21
C LYS A 706 17.99 -3.55 -43.60
N GLU A 707 16.68 -3.70 -43.80
CA GLU A 707 15.66 -2.83 -43.19
C GLU A 707 15.70 -2.89 -41.65
N LEU A 708 15.92 -4.07 -41.07
CA LEU A 708 16.06 -4.25 -39.63
C LEU A 708 17.34 -3.57 -39.09
N GLU A 709 18.44 -3.65 -39.82
CA GLU A 709 19.72 -3.01 -39.49
C GLU A 709 19.58 -1.47 -39.52
N ASP A 710 18.90 -0.94 -40.54
CA ASP A 710 18.68 0.50 -40.71
C ASP A 710 17.70 1.04 -39.64
N ALA A 711 16.67 0.27 -39.28
CA ALA A 711 15.77 0.60 -38.18
C ALA A 711 16.50 0.64 -36.82
N ARG A 712 17.44 -0.29 -36.58
CA ARG A 712 18.29 -0.30 -35.37
C ARG A 712 19.20 0.92 -35.30
N LYS A 713 19.88 1.26 -36.40
CA LYS A 713 20.73 2.46 -36.47
C LYS A 713 19.93 3.73 -36.20
N THR A 714 18.72 3.83 -36.75
CA THR A 714 17.84 4.99 -36.54
C THR A 714 17.38 5.09 -35.08
N ALA A 715 17.06 3.95 -34.45
CA ALA A 715 16.70 3.89 -33.04
C ALA A 715 17.84 4.31 -32.12
N ASP A 716 19.08 3.87 -32.41
CA ASP A 716 20.27 4.27 -31.64
C ASP A 716 20.60 5.76 -31.81
N LEU A 717 20.41 6.31 -33.01
CA LEU A 717 20.58 7.74 -33.28
C LEU A 717 19.56 8.58 -32.49
N LEU A 718 18.28 8.19 -32.51
CA LEU A 718 17.22 8.82 -31.72
C LEU A 718 17.48 8.73 -30.22
N LYS A 719 18.01 7.60 -29.74
CA LYS A 719 18.35 7.39 -28.33
C LYS A 719 19.50 8.29 -27.89
N ASN A 720 20.50 8.48 -28.74
CA ASN A 720 21.60 9.40 -28.50
C ASN A 720 21.16 10.87 -28.53
N GLU A 721 20.27 11.26 -29.46
CA GLU A 721 19.68 12.60 -29.47
C GLU A 721 18.80 12.86 -28.23
N LEU A 722 17.99 11.88 -27.81
CA LEU A 722 17.21 11.97 -26.57
C LEU A 722 18.12 12.13 -25.34
N LYS A 723 19.25 11.42 -25.31
CA LYS A 723 20.24 11.54 -24.24
C LYS A 723 20.90 12.92 -24.23
N LYS A 724 21.26 13.47 -25.39
CA LYS A 724 21.77 14.86 -25.51
C LYS A 724 20.74 15.90 -25.08
N VAL A 725 19.46 15.68 -25.38
CA VAL A 725 18.36 16.56 -24.94
C VAL A 725 18.16 16.44 -23.42
N GLN A 726 18.20 15.24 -22.86
CA GLN A 726 18.09 15.02 -21.41
C GLN A 726 19.29 15.59 -20.63
N GLU A 727 20.51 15.46 -21.16
CA GLU A 727 21.72 16.08 -20.59
C GLU A 727 21.65 17.61 -20.68
N LYS A 728 21.10 18.17 -21.77
CA LYS A 728 20.81 19.63 -21.87
C LYS A 728 19.74 20.12 -20.88
N PHE A 729 18.76 19.30 -20.53
CA PHE A 729 17.70 19.66 -19.58
C PHE A 729 18.10 19.48 -18.12
N GLN A 730 19.03 18.56 -17.80
CA GLN A 730 19.50 18.34 -16.42
C GLN A 730 20.50 19.39 -15.90
N GLU A 731 21.11 20.21 -16.78
CA GLU A 731 22.15 21.17 -16.36
C GLU A 731 21.68 22.59 -15.98
N LYS A 732 20.41 22.99 -16.09
CA LYS A 732 20.03 24.43 -15.95
C LYS A 732 18.70 24.75 -15.23
N GLU A 733 18.49 24.24 -14.01
CA GLU A 733 17.45 24.81 -13.12
C GLU A 733 18.05 25.66 -11.98
N TRP A 734 19.25 25.35 -11.49
CA TRP A 734 19.84 26.04 -10.33
C TRP A 734 20.45 27.42 -10.65
N ASN A 735 20.60 27.77 -11.93
CA ASN A 735 21.23 29.03 -12.36
C ASN A 735 20.22 30.14 -12.70
N LEU A 736 18.92 29.93 -12.47
CA LEU A 736 17.86 30.91 -12.74
C LEU A 736 17.30 31.49 -11.43
N CYS A 737 16.88 32.76 -11.47
CA CYS A 737 16.10 33.35 -10.39
C CYS A 737 14.63 32.91 -10.49
N GLU A 738 14.08 32.31 -9.43
CA GLU A 738 12.69 31.82 -9.41
C GLU A 738 11.60 32.90 -9.55
N ILE A 739 11.97 34.18 -9.40
CA ILE A 739 11.04 35.32 -9.51
C ILE A 739 10.98 35.83 -10.95
N CYS A 740 12.12 36.22 -11.53
CA CYS A 740 12.17 36.78 -12.88
C CYS A 740 12.55 35.78 -13.97
N VAL A 741 12.83 34.53 -13.60
CA VAL A 741 13.25 33.42 -14.50
C VAL A 741 14.49 33.77 -15.34
N SER A 742 15.23 34.79 -14.93
CA SER A 742 16.47 35.19 -15.60
C SER A 742 17.67 34.46 -15.01
N PRO A 743 18.69 34.13 -15.82
CA PRO A 743 19.91 33.56 -15.31
C PRO A 743 20.65 34.54 -14.40
N TYR A 744 21.23 34.00 -13.33
CA TYR A 744 22.18 34.74 -12.50
C TYR A 744 23.45 35.05 -13.32
N GLN A 745 24.14 36.14 -13.01
CA GLN A 745 25.35 36.55 -13.72
C GLN A 745 26.40 37.13 -12.78
N GLN A 746 27.67 36.79 -13.03
CA GLN A 746 28.81 37.36 -12.32
C GLN A 746 29.03 38.83 -12.73
N GLY A 747 29.38 39.68 -11.78
CA GLY A 747 29.67 41.11 -12.03
C GLY A 747 28.47 42.01 -12.34
N VAL A 748 27.25 41.46 -12.49
CA VAL A 748 26.02 42.25 -12.73
C VAL A 748 25.20 42.34 -11.44
N ALA A 749 25.11 43.54 -10.85
CA ALA A 749 24.47 43.74 -9.55
C ALA A 749 23.05 43.16 -9.50
N ASP A 750 22.17 43.52 -10.44
CA ASP A 750 20.76 43.08 -10.44
C ASP A 750 20.55 41.58 -10.65
N LYS A 751 21.52 40.90 -11.28
CA LYS A 751 21.50 39.45 -11.53
C LYS A 751 22.36 38.66 -10.54
N THR A 752 22.90 39.31 -9.52
CA THR A 752 23.70 38.64 -8.48
C THR A 752 22.78 37.84 -7.54
N PRO A 753 23.04 36.54 -7.30
CA PRO A 753 22.26 35.70 -6.39
C PRO A 753 22.52 36.06 -4.93
N LYS A 754 21.48 36.42 -4.18
CA LYS A 754 21.53 36.86 -2.78
C LYS A 754 20.71 35.93 -1.89
N PHE A 755 21.23 35.61 -0.70
CA PHE A 755 20.55 34.84 0.33
C PHE A 755 19.60 35.70 1.14
N LEU A 756 18.37 35.21 1.31
CA LEU A 756 17.52 35.62 2.42
C LEU A 756 17.89 34.83 3.69
N VAL A 757 17.48 35.32 4.87
CA VAL A 757 17.80 34.69 6.17
C VAL A 757 17.30 33.23 6.24
N CYS A 758 16.20 32.92 5.56
CA CYS A 758 15.64 31.58 5.46
C CYS A 758 16.42 30.61 4.56
N GLY A 759 17.49 31.05 3.91
CA GLY A 759 18.34 30.23 3.03
C GLY A 759 17.93 30.19 1.55
N HIS A 760 16.76 30.72 1.18
CA HIS A 760 16.35 30.84 -0.22
C HIS A 760 17.16 31.92 -0.95
N THR A 761 17.38 31.73 -2.26
CA THR A 761 18.23 32.59 -3.09
C THR A 761 17.45 33.19 -4.26
N PHE A 762 17.58 34.51 -4.45
CA PHE A 762 16.99 35.23 -5.59
C PHE A 762 17.97 36.28 -6.12
N CYS A 763 17.70 36.85 -7.29
CA CYS A 763 18.58 37.88 -7.83
C CYS A 763 18.35 39.20 -7.10
N GLN A 764 19.42 39.96 -6.88
CA GLN A 764 19.39 41.21 -6.12
C GLN A 764 18.32 42.18 -6.64
N GLY A 765 18.15 42.31 -7.96
CA GLY A 765 17.13 43.17 -8.55
C GLY A 765 15.70 42.80 -8.14
N CYS A 766 15.37 41.50 -8.13
CA CYS A 766 14.05 41.05 -7.66
C CYS A 766 13.84 41.29 -6.17
N ILE A 767 14.89 41.13 -5.36
CA ILE A 767 14.82 41.41 -3.92
C ILE A 767 14.58 42.90 -3.66
N ILE A 768 15.27 43.78 -4.39
CA ILE A 768 15.06 45.23 -4.32
C ILE A 768 13.60 45.56 -4.65
N CYS A 769 13.05 45.03 -5.75
CA CYS A 769 11.65 45.25 -6.12
C CYS A 769 10.64 44.76 -5.08
N MET A 770 11.01 43.77 -4.26
CA MET A 770 10.15 43.20 -3.23
C MET A 770 10.33 43.86 -1.86
N THR A 771 11.36 44.69 -1.68
CA THR A 771 11.63 45.32 -0.40
C THR A 771 10.57 46.38 -0.11
N ARG A 772 9.86 46.25 1.02
CA ARG A 772 8.90 47.25 1.50
C ARG A 772 9.30 47.67 2.90
N SER A 773 9.55 48.96 3.10
CA SER A 773 9.90 49.54 4.41
C SER A 773 11.08 48.82 5.11
N ASN A 774 12.14 48.47 4.36
CA ASN A 774 13.32 47.71 4.82
C ASN A 774 13.06 46.28 5.31
N THR A 775 11.88 45.72 5.04
CA THR A 775 11.57 44.31 5.21
C THR A 775 11.37 43.61 3.87
N ILE A 776 11.92 42.40 3.77
CA ILE A 776 11.85 41.54 2.60
C ILE A 776 11.21 40.23 3.01
N ASP A 777 9.97 40.01 2.58
CA ASP A 777 9.29 38.73 2.78
C ASP A 777 9.74 37.75 1.69
N CYS A 778 10.28 36.60 2.10
CA CYS A 778 10.66 35.56 1.16
C CYS A 778 9.44 35.08 0.37
N PRO A 779 9.45 35.11 -0.98
CA PRO A 779 8.30 34.68 -1.78
C PRO A 779 7.98 33.18 -1.64
N THR A 780 8.99 32.37 -1.29
CA THR A 780 8.84 30.91 -1.18
C THR A 780 8.30 30.48 0.19
N CYS A 781 8.84 31.02 1.29
CA CYS A 781 8.50 30.58 2.65
C CYS A 781 7.90 31.66 3.55
N ARG A 782 7.76 32.91 3.05
CA ARG A 782 7.22 34.08 3.76
C ARG A 782 7.93 34.49 5.04
N PHE A 783 9.14 33.97 5.27
CA PHE A 783 10.00 34.42 6.34
C PHE A 783 10.56 35.82 6.03
N ALA A 784 10.36 36.77 6.95
CA ALA A 784 10.82 38.14 6.79
C ALA A 784 12.33 38.27 7.05
N SER A 785 13.04 38.91 6.14
CA SER A 785 14.43 39.34 6.30
C SER A 785 14.46 40.86 6.49
N GLN A 786 15.27 41.34 7.44
CA GLN A 786 15.42 42.76 7.77
C GLN A 786 16.70 43.31 7.13
N GLY A 787 16.64 44.52 6.58
CA GLY A 787 17.78 45.24 6.04
C GLY A 787 17.77 45.42 4.51
N PRO A 788 18.66 46.28 3.96
CA PRO A 788 18.70 46.59 2.55
C PRO A 788 19.21 45.41 1.71
N ALA A 789 18.59 45.19 0.56
CA ALA A 789 18.85 44.05 -0.32
C ALA A 789 20.33 43.93 -0.76
N GLU A 790 21.02 45.07 -0.88
CA GLU A 790 22.43 45.17 -1.27
C GLU A 790 23.37 44.54 -0.23
N GLN A 791 22.98 44.58 1.06
CA GLN A 791 23.79 44.07 2.18
C GLN A 791 23.56 42.57 2.46
N LEU A 792 22.61 41.94 1.76
CA LEU A 792 22.41 40.50 1.86
C LEU A 792 23.63 39.75 1.33
N LYS A 793 23.92 38.60 1.95
CA LYS A 793 25.06 37.75 1.57
C LYS A 793 24.85 37.17 0.17
N THR A 794 25.85 37.28 -0.68
CA THR A 794 25.84 36.64 -2.00
C THR A 794 25.92 35.12 -1.83
N ASN A 795 25.12 34.38 -2.60
CA ASN A 795 25.22 32.92 -2.63
C ASN A 795 26.42 32.50 -3.49
N PHE A 796 27.57 32.38 -2.84
CA PHE A 796 28.83 32.02 -3.51
C PHE A 796 28.87 30.60 -4.07
N ALA A 797 27.99 29.69 -3.62
CA ALA A 797 27.89 28.37 -4.22
C ALA A 797 27.35 28.48 -5.65
N ILE A 798 26.28 29.27 -5.85
CA ILE A 798 25.77 29.55 -7.19
C ILE A 798 26.74 30.48 -7.93
N TYR A 799 27.22 31.55 -7.29
CA TYR A 799 28.09 32.56 -7.89
C TYR A 799 29.43 32.03 -8.43
N LYS A 800 29.99 30.96 -7.84
CA LYS A 800 31.25 30.34 -8.30
C LYS A 800 31.07 29.39 -9.48
N HIS A 801 29.84 29.00 -9.79
CA HIS A 801 29.51 28.13 -10.91
C HIS A 801 28.88 28.88 -12.10
N LEU A 802 28.75 30.21 -11.99
CA LEU A 802 28.43 31.15 -13.07
C LEU A 802 29.71 31.72 -13.65
#